data_AF-A0A0D7CI23-F1
#
_entry.id   AF-A0A0D7CI23-F1
#
_cell.length_a   1.000
_cell.length_b   1.000
_cell.length_c   1.000
_cell.angle_alpha   90.00
_cell.angle_beta   90.00
_cell.angle_gamma   90.00
#
_symmetry.space_group_name_H-M   'P 1'
#
loop_
_entity.id
_entity.type
_entity.pdbx_description
1 polymer ?
#
loop_
_entity_poly.entity_id
_entity_poly.type
_entity_poly.pdbx_seq_one_letter_code
_entity_poly.pdbx_strand_id
1 'polypeptide(L)'
;MAADSPVWDHVPQGRDAAPFRECVAAAAARLAEQRDLAERLLAADPWQDPGLPARFLDRIEWLLGEPGRGPALDLYPAEAALLVLTPFLYRLHTLRRAVRAAVDPSPPEADEARASFETYAEEHALLRKRALLHPEAAAPIHWWLRHRWLAQRTDFGDPEAVRELLALVPDAARALGDALDPLRVSRLLHGLRRGPGVCNPEYLDLLPADDRVVGGPRHQRIRDRRLCLLLALAYGTSVEMTALPDIVAEHLGVPHPVDPAQLRRTLDASGWGGSPDLPVLRAQCHHEAVIEALRAYTVRADDLLHAVHRTVHDRVTEPLPPLPTRLSADGVVPAAGVLKGWAGFRLDEHRVRDLLMGVQLYKDPELALRELYQNALDACRYRRARTAYLDRTEPAAYAYEGRIAFAQGVDEDGREYVECRDNGIGMGDAELRGVFSHAGARFAEQPDFKLEQADWRRLDPPVPFFPNSRFGIGVLSYFMLADEIRVRTCRMGRDGTPGPQLEVSVFGPGHLFRIVERAPRGEEPGTRVRLYLRDTEERAPGWSCVDGLERVLGIAEFPTVARHGRRMSVWPAGELKPREGAAGERFGLNAHHRTVRWREAPDGVQVVWCERGGGVLVDGLVVHPAVRRGVLSQTGPGLTGAVVNLSGAFAPERLSADRTEILDEVSDTVREVLAEAARDLVATEQQLPTFDWISSVAEHSVQLADVVAAATAAAGRRLTADRWNFDTARTGCLPGDPFFLEAGPLRVERYPMWTKVDGAPYDHVLLWRILAHRPNPVFDTLAAFHPDLRTVDAVLPALPSDQLLLAHRRPGQRHWTWIQHAGAMQQAALERAAARLGPEAVRRRAAALGLPLTPSPAAAPAHARNDRPDVLLLRDLRDPGPDLRQWLDPEEPVPPGHLAQAACALGIPLPEIAAVLRRYGFEARPGPLPDVPDEAALTLLSADANGCWPWLSPAEPVPAGHVLSAARKLHLAPGDVLERLIRYGFRPPDPFPADACDADRPLLPWRAQPVTYERLFHGARTTGRSLEEVLTRLRAYGIEVPLRLPHPRTALDDELLSPDGPCAGWRVDPAEVLPFARAVVASQDVRAAPEDIAARLASYGIRISGEGLPDGLSYGRALTLLSFYGSWHSGTPVTLQALLPLTAAMDASLAQVIAWLTALGIPVADIGETLRGALARVPLLDAAGATLE
;
A
#
# COMPACT_ATOMS: atom_id res chain seq x y z
N MET A 1 42.69 -43.90 -3.90
CA MET A 1 41.73 -43.39 -2.88
C MET A 1 40.62 -44.39 -2.64
N ALA A 2 39.57 -44.49 -3.46
CA ALA A 2 38.46 -45.40 -3.20
C ALA A 2 38.87 -46.90 -3.10
N ALA A 3 39.78 -47.35 -3.97
CA ALA A 3 40.28 -48.72 -3.97
C ALA A 3 41.18 -49.05 -2.76
N ASP A 4 41.90 -48.05 -2.25
CA ASP A 4 42.95 -48.19 -1.22
C ASP A 4 42.47 -47.68 0.15
N SER A 5 41.18 -47.37 0.28
CA SER A 5 40.62 -46.79 1.50
C SER A 5 40.67 -47.79 2.67
N PRO A 6 41.21 -47.41 3.84
CA PRO A 6 41.17 -48.21 5.06
C PRO A 6 39.77 -48.63 5.50
N VAL A 7 38.69 -48.02 4.99
CA VAL A 7 37.31 -48.46 5.24
C VAL A 7 37.13 -49.95 4.91
N TRP A 8 37.79 -50.45 3.87
CA TRP A 8 37.71 -51.88 3.48
C TRP A 8 38.34 -52.80 4.53
N ASP A 9 39.32 -52.33 5.31
CA ASP A 9 40.01 -53.11 6.33
C ASP A 9 39.18 -53.28 7.62
N HIS A 10 38.10 -52.50 7.77
CA HIS A 10 37.10 -52.68 8.83
C HIS A 10 36.06 -53.77 8.50
N VAL A 11 36.07 -54.31 7.27
CA VAL A 11 35.23 -55.46 6.90
C VAL A 11 35.86 -56.73 7.48
N PRO A 12 35.11 -57.55 8.25
CA PRO A 12 35.66 -58.78 8.83
C PRO A 12 36.24 -59.73 7.76
N GLN A 13 37.40 -60.35 8.03
CA GLN A 13 38.11 -61.26 7.10
C GLN A 13 37.25 -62.42 6.55
N GLY A 14 36.15 -62.79 7.23
CA GLY A 14 35.20 -63.79 6.75
C GLY A 14 34.26 -63.33 5.63
N ARG A 15 34.29 -62.04 5.25
CA ARG A 15 33.49 -61.44 4.17
C ARG A 15 34.42 -60.98 3.05
N ASP A 16 34.25 -61.56 1.86
CA ASP A 16 35.03 -61.16 0.69
C ASP A 16 34.58 -59.77 0.19
N ALA A 17 35.43 -58.76 0.41
CA ALA A 17 35.20 -57.39 -0.02
C ALA A 17 35.76 -57.09 -1.43
N ALA A 18 36.57 -57.98 -2.02
CA ALA A 18 37.26 -57.69 -3.27
C ALA A 18 36.31 -57.34 -4.44
N PRO A 19 35.18 -58.04 -4.66
CA PRO A 19 34.25 -57.69 -5.74
C PRO A 19 33.61 -56.31 -5.56
N PHE A 20 33.33 -55.92 -4.31
CA PHE A 20 32.76 -54.61 -3.98
C PHE A 20 33.81 -53.52 -4.15
N ARG A 21 35.04 -53.77 -3.74
CA ARG A 21 36.16 -52.84 -3.86
C ARG A 21 36.49 -52.50 -5.31
N GLU A 22 36.57 -53.51 -6.18
CA GLU A 22 36.79 -53.32 -7.62
C GLU A 22 35.64 -52.53 -8.27
N CYS A 23 34.41 -52.89 -7.93
CA CYS A 23 33.20 -52.21 -8.41
C CYS A 23 33.17 -50.73 -7.99
N VAL A 24 33.44 -50.43 -6.72
CA VAL A 24 33.46 -49.06 -6.19
C VAL A 24 34.61 -48.25 -6.80
N ALA A 25 35.78 -48.85 -7.02
CA ALA A 25 36.89 -48.19 -7.69
C ALA A 25 36.53 -47.77 -9.12
N ALA A 26 35.90 -48.67 -9.89
CA ALA A 26 35.43 -48.37 -11.24
C ALA A 26 34.33 -47.29 -11.24
N ALA A 27 33.39 -47.36 -10.30
CA ALA A 27 32.34 -46.36 -10.13
C ALA A 27 32.93 -44.97 -9.81
N ALA A 28 33.85 -44.89 -8.85
CA ALA A 28 34.50 -43.65 -8.47
C ALA A 28 35.30 -43.02 -9.63
N ALA A 29 35.99 -43.83 -10.43
CA ALA A 29 36.68 -43.36 -11.63
C ALA A 29 35.70 -42.73 -12.65
N ARG A 30 34.57 -43.39 -12.91
CA ARG A 30 33.54 -42.88 -13.82
C ARG A 30 32.86 -41.62 -13.30
N LEU A 31 32.59 -41.54 -12.00
CA LEU A 31 32.05 -40.33 -11.36
C LEU A 31 33.06 -39.17 -11.44
N ALA A 32 34.37 -39.44 -11.30
CA ALA A 32 35.41 -38.43 -11.44
C ALA A 32 35.47 -37.82 -12.85
N GLU A 33 35.34 -38.63 -13.91
CA GLU A 33 35.27 -38.12 -15.30
C GLU A 33 34.10 -37.14 -15.50
N GLN A 34 32.93 -37.48 -14.94
CA GLN A 34 31.74 -36.63 -15.02
C GLN A 34 31.86 -35.38 -14.14
N ARG A 35 32.51 -35.50 -12.97
CA ARG A 35 32.85 -34.37 -12.12
C ARG A 35 33.74 -33.39 -12.87
N ASP A 36 34.81 -33.86 -13.51
CA ASP A 36 35.76 -33.00 -14.22
C ASP A 36 35.08 -32.27 -15.38
N LEU A 37 34.11 -32.92 -16.05
CA LEU A 37 33.29 -32.26 -17.06
C LEU A 37 32.41 -31.15 -16.46
N ALA A 38 31.73 -31.44 -15.35
CA ALA A 38 30.88 -30.46 -14.68
C ALA A 38 31.68 -29.26 -14.13
N GLU A 39 32.86 -29.50 -13.56
CA GLU A 39 33.76 -28.44 -13.08
C GLU A 39 34.28 -27.55 -14.21
N ARG A 40 34.56 -28.11 -15.40
CA ARG A 40 34.87 -27.33 -16.61
C ARG A 40 33.70 -26.45 -17.06
N LEU A 41 32.47 -26.97 -17.02
CA LEU A 41 31.27 -26.19 -17.36
C LEU A 41 31.01 -25.04 -16.36
N LEU A 42 31.44 -25.20 -15.11
CA LEU A 42 31.32 -24.22 -14.05
C LEU A 42 32.59 -23.38 -13.86
N ALA A 43 33.47 -23.25 -14.86
CA ALA A 43 34.76 -22.57 -14.70
C ALA A 43 34.67 -21.11 -14.19
N ALA A 44 33.53 -20.44 -14.37
CA ALA A 44 33.26 -19.10 -13.86
C ALA A 44 32.85 -19.06 -12.37
N ASP A 45 32.63 -20.20 -11.73
CA ASP A 45 32.26 -20.31 -10.32
C ASP A 45 33.52 -20.29 -9.43
N PRO A 46 33.71 -19.23 -8.60
CA PRO A 46 34.89 -19.14 -7.73
C PRO A 46 34.80 -20.05 -6.49
N TRP A 47 33.64 -20.67 -6.21
CA TRP A 47 33.39 -21.50 -5.04
C TRP A 47 33.64 -23.00 -5.25
N GLN A 48 34.28 -23.37 -6.35
CA GLN A 48 34.64 -24.76 -6.60
C GLN A 48 35.60 -25.31 -5.54
N ASP A 49 35.26 -26.49 -5.01
CA ASP A 49 35.98 -27.22 -3.98
C ASP A 49 36.26 -28.68 -4.42
N PRO A 50 37.23 -28.89 -5.33
CA PRO A 50 37.57 -30.22 -5.84
C PRO A 50 38.18 -31.15 -4.76
N GLY A 51 38.71 -30.58 -3.66
CA GLY A 51 39.27 -31.33 -2.54
C GLY A 51 38.24 -31.97 -1.60
N LEU A 52 36.98 -31.55 -1.67
CA LEU A 52 35.93 -32.00 -0.74
C LEU A 52 35.74 -33.53 -0.68
N PRO A 53 35.68 -34.30 -1.79
CA PRO A 53 35.48 -35.74 -1.72
C PRO A 53 36.61 -36.46 -0.98
N ALA A 54 37.85 -35.99 -1.15
CA ALA A 54 39.02 -36.50 -0.46
C ALA A 54 38.93 -36.21 1.03
N ARG A 55 38.73 -34.93 1.40
CA ARG A 55 38.58 -34.54 2.81
C ARG A 55 37.43 -35.29 3.49
N PHE A 56 36.31 -35.50 2.80
CA PHE A 56 35.16 -36.22 3.33
C PHE A 56 35.48 -37.72 3.53
N LEU A 57 36.10 -38.38 2.56
CA LEU A 57 36.55 -39.78 2.74
C LEU A 57 37.55 -39.91 3.90
N ASP A 58 38.50 -38.99 4.01
CA ASP A 58 39.45 -38.95 5.12
C ASP A 58 38.75 -38.78 6.47
N ARG A 59 37.63 -38.04 6.54
CA ARG A 59 36.82 -37.92 7.77
C ARG A 59 36.07 -39.20 8.10
N ILE A 60 35.61 -39.94 7.09
CA ILE A 60 35.00 -41.26 7.32
C ILE A 60 36.05 -42.19 7.92
N GLU A 61 37.24 -42.27 7.32
CA GLU A 61 38.35 -43.09 7.79
C GLU A 61 38.76 -42.70 9.22
N TRP A 62 38.89 -41.41 9.49
CA TRP A 62 39.18 -40.89 10.82
C TRP A 62 38.14 -41.27 11.88
N LEU A 63 36.85 -41.21 11.54
CA LEU A 63 35.78 -41.61 12.48
C LEU A 63 35.72 -43.11 12.73
N LEU A 64 36.07 -43.95 11.76
CA LEU A 64 36.10 -45.41 11.95
C LEU A 64 37.28 -45.88 12.82
N GLY A 65 38.36 -45.09 12.87
CA GLY A 65 39.55 -45.38 13.67
C GLY A 65 40.52 -46.36 13.00
N GLU A 66 41.50 -46.88 13.76
CA GLU A 66 42.46 -47.86 13.23
C GLU A 66 41.82 -49.25 13.10
N PRO A 67 41.93 -49.94 11.94
CA PRO A 67 41.44 -51.30 11.78
C PRO A 67 41.99 -52.26 12.84
N GLY A 68 41.11 -53.03 13.48
CA GLY A 68 41.47 -54.00 14.52
C GLY A 68 41.75 -53.41 15.91
N ARG A 69 41.68 -52.08 16.10
CA ARG A 69 41.67 -51.42 17.41
C ARG A 69 40.30 -50.84 17.70
N GLY A 70 39.68 -51.22 18.83
CA GLY A 70 38.34 -50.78 19.22
C GLY A 70 37.25 -51.86 19.02
N PRO A 71 35.96 -51.49 19.16
CA PRO A 71 34.86 -52.44 19.01
C PRO A 71 34.75 -52.97 17.57
N ALA A 72 34.44 -54.25 17.42
CA ALA A 72 34.23 -54.87 16.12
C ALA A 72 32.96 -54.27 15.46
N LEU A 73 33.15 -53.43 14.44
CA LEU A 73 32.05 -52.70 13.78
C LEU A 73 31.13 -53.58 12.92
N ASP A 74 31.51 -54.83 12.67
CA ASP A 74 30.73 -55.79 11.89
C ASP A 74 30.27 -55.24 10.51
N LEU A 75 31.12 -54.47 9.82
CA LEU A 75 30.76 -53.87 8.53
C LEU A 75 30.56 -54.92 7.44
N TYR A 76 29.46 -54.82 6.70
CA TYR A 76 29.27 -55.59 5.47
C TYR A 76 29.96 -54.89 4.27
N PRO A 77 30.42 -55.64 3.26
CA PRO A 77 30.95 -55.06 2.02
C PRO A 77 30.07 -53.98 1.38
N ALA A 78 28.74 -54.13 1.44
CA ALA A 78 27.81 -53.11 0.95
C ALA A 78 27.83 -51.80 1.78
N GLU A 79 27.97 -51.88 3.10
CA GLU A 79 28.11 -50.70 3.97
C GLU A 79 29.43 -49.98 3.70
N ALA A 80 30.53 -50.73 3.58
CA ALA A 80 31.84 -50.19 3.20
C ALA A 80 31.79 -49.52 1.82
N ALA A 81 31.09 -50.13 0.85
CA ALA A 81 30.90 -49.55 -0.47
C ALA A 81 30.17 -48.20 -0.41
N LEU A 82 29.11 -48.09 0.39
CA LEU A 82 28.37 -46.83 0.55
C LEU A 82 29.18 -45.76 1.28
N LEU A 83 29.94 -46.12 2.32
CA LEU A 83 30.85 -45.21 3.00
C LEU A 83 31.87 -44.61 2.03
N VAL A 84 32.48 -45.44 1.17
CA VAL A 84 33.50 -45.00 0.21
C VAL A 84 32.90 -44.22 -0.97
N LEU A 85 31.74 -44.61 -1.48
CA LEU A 85 31.16 -44.04 -2.69
C LEU A 85 30.38 -42.74 -2.44
N THR A 86 29.78 -42.57 -1.26
CA THR A 86 28.94 -41.40 -0.93
C THR A 86 29.64 -40.05 -1.15
N PRO A 87 30.91 -39.83 -0.74
CA PRO A 87 31.62 -38.57 -1.00
C PRO A 87 31.64 -38.15 -2.48
N PHE A 88 31.80 -39.13 -3.38
CA PHE A 88 31.85 -38.89 -4.83
C PHE A 88 30.46 -38.66 -5.41
N LEU A 89 29.47 -39.47 -5.00
CA LEU A 89 28.07 -39.29 -5.41
C LEU A 89 27.56 -37.91 -5.00
N TYR A 90 27.79 -37.53 -3.75
CA TYR A 90 27.42 -36.24 -3.20
C TYR A 90 28.02 -35.08 -4.00
N ARG A 91 29.34 -35.10 -4.27
CA ARG A 91 29.99 -34.04 -5.00
C ARG A 91 29.45 -33.91 -6.42
N LEU A 92 29.33 -35.02 -7.15
CA LEU A 92 28.78 -34.97 -8.50
C LEU A 92 27.32 -34.49 -8.52
N HIS A 93 26.51 -34.90 -7.53
CA HIS A 93 25.13 -34.45 -7.39
C HIS A 93 25.03 -32.93 -7.24
N THR A 94 25.83 -32.35 -6.33
CA THR A 94 25.87 -30.88 -6.14
C THR A 94 26.29 -30.13 -7.42
N LEU A 95 27.31 -30.64 -8.12
CA LEU A 95 27.82 -30.03 -9.35
C LEU A 95 26.80 -30.10 -10.49
N ARG A 96 26.15 -31.25 -10.72
CA ARG A 96 25.14 -31.39 -11.79
C ARG A 96 23.99 -30.42 -11.60
N ARG A 97 23.55 -30.20 -10.36
CA ARG A 97 22.48 -29.22 -10.05
C ARG A 97 22.95 -27.79 -10.31
N ALA A 98 24.19 -27.46 -9.95
CA ALA A 98 24.77 -26.15 -10.27
C ALA A 98 24.90 -25.93 -11.80
N VAL A 99 25.31 -26.95 -12.56
CA VAL A 99 25.37 -26.90 -14.04
C VAL A 99 23.98 -26.64 -14.64
N ARG A 100 22.95 -27.40 -14.22
CA ARG A 100 21.57 -27.21 -14.69
C ARG A 100 21.08 -25.78 -14.44
N ALA A 101 21.30 -25.26 -13.23
CA ALA A 101 20.90 -23.90 -12.87
C ALA A 101 21.71 -22.79 -13.58
N ALA A 102 22.89 -23.11 -14.11
CA ALA A 102 23.77 -22.14 -14.77
C ALA A 102 23.55 -22.03 -16.29
N VAL A 103 23.11 -23.11 -16.94
CA VAL A 103 23.08 -23.23 -18.40
C VAL A 103 21.69 -22.96 -19.00
N ASP A 104 20.62 -22.97 -18.21
CA ASP A 104 19.25 -23.08 -18.73
C ASP A 104 18.45 -21.75 -18.71
N PRO A 105 18.23 -21.10 -19.87
CA PRO A 105 17.30 -19.99 -19.99
C PRO A 105 15.91 -20.35 -20.58
N SER A 106 15.55 -21.63 -20.83
CA SER A 106 14.29 -21.91 -21.58
C SER A 106 13.63 -23.30 -21.37
N PRO A 107 13.01 -23.55 -20.21
CA PRO A 107 11.66 -24.15 -20.15
C PRO A 107 10.70 -23.35 -19.23
N PRO A 108 9.38 -23.63 -19.20
CA PRO A 108 8.44 -22.98 -18.26
C PRO A 108 8.80 -23.16 -16.78
N GLU A 109 9.52 -24.23 -16.42
CA GLU A 109 10.11 -24.39 -15.08
C GLU A 109 11.24 -23.39 -14.78
N ALA A 110 11.90 -22.80 -15.79
CA ALA A 110 12.91 -21.77 -15.58
C ALA A 110 12.30 -20.44 -15.12
N ASP A 111 11.05 -20.12 -15.46
CA ASP A 111 10.39 -18.91 -14.95
C ASP A 111 10.11 -19.06 -13.44
N GLU A 112 9.62 -20.22 -12.99
CA GLU A 112 9.39 -20.50 -11.56
C GLU A 112 10.71 -20.63 -10.78
N ALA A 113 11.71 -21.33 -11.33
CA ALA A 113 13.02 -21.48 -10.70
C ALA A 113 13.76 -20.14 -10.61
N ARG A 114 13.64 -19.28 -11.63
CA ARG A 114 14.19 -17.93 -11.63
C ARG A 114 13.48 -17.04 -10.62
N ALA A 115 12.15 -17.01 -10.61
CA ALA A 115 11.39 -16.27 -9.62
C ALA A 115 11.76 -16.73 -8.20
N SER A 116 11.82 -18.04 -7.95
CA SER A 116 12.25 -18.61 -6.66
C SER A 116 13.67 -18.19 -6.26
N PHE A 117 14.62 -18.16 -7.19
CA PHE A 117 15.98 -17.69 -6.91
C PHE A 117 16.02 -16.18 -6.66
N GLU A 118 15.26 -15.39 -7.42
CA GLU A 118 15.17 -13.94 -7.24
C GLU A 118 14.58 -13.59 -5.87
N THR A 119 13.47 -14.23 -5.46
CA THR A 119 12.90 -14.12 -4.11
C THR A 119 13.92 -14.51 -3.03
N TYR A 120 14.62 -15.64 -3.20
CA TYR A 120 15.67 -16.05 -2.26
C TYR A 120 16.80 -15.02 -2.16
N ALA A 121 17.26 -14.49 -3.30
CA ALA A 121 18.30 -13.48 -3.32
C ALA A 121 17.85 -12.15 -2.67
N GLU A 122 16.56 -11.83 -2.70
CA GLU A 122 15.98 -10.66 -2.01
C GLU A 122 16.02 -10.78 -0.50
N GLU A 123 15.85 -11.98 0.06
CA GLU A 123 16.02 -12.23 1.50
C GLU A 123 17.44 -11.90 1.98
N HIS A 124 18.43 -11.96 1.08
CA HIS A 124 19.82 -11.59 1.34
C HIS A 124 20.15 -10.15 0.91
N ALA A 125 19.31 -9.18 1.32
CA ALA A 125 19.41 -7.76 0.94
C ALA A 125 20.80 -7.14 1.16
N LEU A 126 21.51 -7.52 2.22
CA LEU A 126 22.88 -7.04 2.50
C LEU A 126 23.86 -7.45 1.40
N LEU A 127 23.82 -8.71 0.96
CA LEU A 127 24.68 -9.24 -0.09
C LEU A 127 24.34 -8.62 -1.45
N ARG A 128 23.06 -8.42 -1.75
CA ARG A 128 22.62 -7.68 -2.95
C ARG A 128 23.14 -6.24 -2.95
N LYS A 129 23.00 -5.53 -1.83
CA LYS A 129 23.52 -4.16 -1.69
C LYS A 129 25.02 -4.12 -1.91
N ARG A 130 25.77 -5.09 -1.37
CA ARG A 130 27.22 -5.21 -1.60
C ARG A 130 27.56 -5.48 -3.07
N ALA A 131 26.85 -6.39 -3.73
CA ALA A 131 27.04 -6.66 -5.16
C ALA A 131 26.80 -5.42 -6.05
N LEU A 132 25.84 -4.56 -5.66
CA LEU A 132 25.59 -3.28 -6.35
C LEU A 132 26.67 -2.23 -6.09
N LEU A 133 27.21 -2.17 -4.85
CA LEU A 133 28.25 -1.22 -4.48
C LEU A 133 29.64 -1.62 -4.99
N HIS A 134 29.90 -2.93 -5.12
CA HIS A 134 31.17 -3.54 -5.48
C HIS A 134 30.97 -4.52 -6.66
N PRO A 135 30.94 -4.04 -7.92
CA PRO A 135 30.70 -4.88 -9.09
C PRO A 135 31.66 -6.07 -9.22
N GLU A 136 32.89 -5.94 -8.74
CA GLU A 136 33.90 -7.00 -8.70
C GLU A 136 33.50 -8.18 -7.80
N ALA A 137 32.69 -7.94 -6.77
CA ALA A 137 32.19 -8.95 -5.85
C ALA A 137 30.85 -9.55 -6.29
N ALA A 138 30.19 -8.97 -7.30
CA ALA A 138 28.85 -9.37 -7.72
C ALA A 138 28.78 -10.82 -8.20
N ALA A 139 29.72 -11.27 -9.03
CA ALA A 139 29.75 -12.64 -9.53
C ALA A 139 30.03 -13.68 -8.43
N PRO A 140 31.06 -13.52 -7.56
CA PRO A 140 31.25 -14.39 -6.41
C PRO A 140 30.04 -14.45 -5.45
N ILE A 141 29.41 -13.31 -5.15
CA ILE A 141 28.21 -13.25 -4.29
C ILE A 141 27.05 -14.00 -4.95
N HIS A 142 26.82 -13.79 -6.24
CA HIS A 142 25.76 -14.45 -6.99
C HIS A 142 25.92 -15.98 -7.00
N TRP A 143 27.14 -16.47 -7.26
CA TRP A 143 27.43 -17.91 -7.21
C TRP A 143 27.23 -18.51 -5.81
N TRP A 144 27.64 -17.79 -4.77
CA TRP A 144 27.42 -18.23 -3.40
C TRP A 144 25.92 -18.36 -3.08
N LEU A 145 25.13 -17.32 -3.40
CA LEU A 145 23.68 -17.32 -3.23
C LEU A 145 23.04 -18.48 -4.00
N ARG A 146 23.49 -18.75 -5.22
CA ARG A 146 22.99 -19.86 -6.04
C ARG A 146 23.27 -21.22 -5.40
N HIS A 147 24.47 -21.45 -4.87
CA HIS A 147 24.79 -22.69 -4.15
C HIS A 147 23.94 -22.87 -2.89
N ARG A 148 23.74 -21.79 -2.12
CA ARG A 148 22.91 -21.82 -0.91
C ARG A 148 21.44 -22.08 -1.24
N TRP A 149 20.91 -21.41 -2.27
CA TRP A 149 19.57 -21.66 -2.80
C TRP A 149 19.39 -23.11 -3.22
N LEU A 150 20.29 -23.64 -4.06
CA LEU A 150 20.24 -25.03 -4.51
C LEU A 150 20.29 -26.01 -3.35
N ALA A 151 21.11 -25.76 -2.33
CA ALA A 151 21.21 -26.62 -1.14
C ALA A 151 19.91 -26.67 -0.33
N GLN A 152 19.07 -25.63 -0.39
CA GLN A 152 17.81 -25.55 0.36
C GLN A 152 16.59 -26.06 -0.41
N ARG A 153 16.69 -26.33 -1.72
CA ARG A 153 15.54 -26.82 -2.51
C ARG A 153 15.19 -28.27 -2.19
N THR A 154 13.89 -28.56 -2.28
CA THR A 154 13.29 -29.86 -1.94
C THR A 154 13.75 -31.01 -2.84
N ASP A 155 14.23 -30.71 -4.05
CA ASP A 155 14.68 -31.69 -5.04
C ASP A 155 16.08 -32.26 -4.77
N PHE A 156 16.84 -31.75 -3.78
CA PHE A 156 18.17 -32.32 -3.48
C PHE A 156 18.10 -33.81 -3.12
N GLY A 157 17.03 -34.22 -2.43
CA GLY A 157 16.76 -35.62 -2.11
C GLY A 157 15.81 -36.30 -3.10
N ASP A 158 15.58 -35.77 -4.30
CA ASP A 158 14.62 -36.38 -5.20
C ASP A 158 15.11 -37.73 -5.77
N PRO A 159 14.37 -38.84 -5.63
CA PRO A 159 14.78 -40.14 -6.14
C PRO A 159 14.97 -40.19 -7.65
N GLU A 160 14.30 -39.33 -8.44
CA GLU A 160 14.54 -39.24 -9.89
C GLU A 160 15.91 -38.65 -10.20
N ALA A 161 16.26 -37.52 -9.58
CA ALA A 161 17.59 -36.93 -9.74
C ALA A 161 18.71 -37.90 -9.31
N VAL A 162 18.47 -38.72 -8.29
CA VAL A 162 19.39 -39.79 -7.88
C VAL A 162 19.41 -40.95 -8.87
N ARG A 163 18.28 -41.35 -9.47
CA ARG A 163 18.25 -42.33 -10.57
C ARG A 163 19.13 -41.88 -11.73
N GLU A 164 19.00 -40.63 -12.15
CA GLU A 164 19.83 -40.05 -13.21
C GLU A 164 21.32 -39.99 -12.84
N LEU A 165 21.65 -39.81 -11.55
CA LEU A 165 23.03 -39.86 -11.05
C LEU A 165 23.59 -41.28 -11.13
N LEU A 166 22.83 -42.27 -10.67
CA LEU A 166 23.23 -43.68 -10.65
C LEU A 166 23.30 -44.28 -12.07
N ALA A 167 22.52 -43.76 -13.02
CA ALA A 167 22.60 -44.12 -14.43
C ALA A 167 23.97 -43.83 -15.07
N LEU A 168 24.80 -42.96 -14.45
CA LEU A 168 26.17 -42.69 -14.91
C LEU A 168 27.15 -43.83 -14.58
N VAL A 169 26.78 -44.71 -13.65
CA VAL A 169 27.57 -45.87 -13.19
C VAL A 169 26.76 -47.17 -13.28
N PRO A 170 26.25 -47.53 -14.48
CA PRO A 170 25.26 -48.59 -14.63
C PRO A 170 25.78 -49.97 -14.21
N ASP A 171 27.08 -50.24 -14.41
CA ASP A 171 27.69 -51.51 -14.00
C ASP A 171 27.82 -51.62 -12.49
N ALA A 172 28.14 -50.52 -11.82
CA ALA A 172 28.22 -50.49 -10.36
C ALA A 172 26.84 -50.54 -9.71
N ALA A 173 25.85 -49.85 -10.27
CA ALA A 173 24.46 -49.93 -9.84
C ALA A 173 23.93 -51.38 -9.96
N ARG A 174 24.25 -52.08 -11.07
CA ARG A 174 23.86 -53.48 -11.27
C ARG A 174 24.58 -54.43 -10.30
N ALA A 175 25.88 -54.22 -10.07
CA ALA A 175 26.69 -55.09 -9.22
C ALA A 175 26.41 -54.90 -7.72
N LEU A 176 26.18 -53.67 -7.26
CA LEU A 176 25.85 -53.34 -5.88
C LEU A 176 24.36 -53.53 -5.56
N GLY A 177 23.52 -53.62 -6.59
CA GLY A 177 22.10 -53.96 -6.48
C GLY A 177 21.35 -53.02 -5.55
N ASP A 178 20.57 -53.58 -4.62
CA ASP A 178 19.72 -52.82 -3.68
C ASP A 178 20.52 -51.90 -2.74
N ALA A 179 21.84 -52.06 -2.66
CA ALA A 179 22.70 -51.12 -1.91
C ALA A 179 22.71 -49.73 -2.54
N LEU A 180 22.62 -49.63 -3.87
CA LEU A 180 22.47 -48.37 -4.60
C LEU A 180 21.03 -48.13 -5.03
N ASP A 181 20.06 -48.59 -4.25
CA ASP A 181 18.67 -48.21 -4.46
C ASP A 181 18.52 -46.67 -4.46
N PRO A 182 17.84 -46.07 -5.45
CA PRO A 182 17.74 -44.62 -5.55
C PRO A 182 17.10 -43.94 -4.33
N LEU A 183 16.13 -44.59 -3.68
CA LEU A 183 15.47 -44.05 -2.49
C LEU A 183 16.42 -44.09 -1.28
N ARG A 184 17.20 -45.16 -1.13
CA ARG A 184 18.24 -45.25 -0.09
C ARG A 184 19.29 -44.15 -0.25
N VAL A 185 19.86 -44.02 -1.45
CA VAL A 185 20.89 -43.01 -1.74
C VAL A 185 20.33 -41.60 -1.58
N SER A 186 19.09 -41.35 -2.04
CA SER A 186 18.35 -40.10 -1.81
C SER A 186 18.29 -39.74 -0.32
N ARG A 187 17.85 -40.69 0.53
CA ARG A 187 17.74 -40.48 1.97
C ARG A 187 19.09 -40.21 2.61
N LEU A 188 20.15 -40.96 2.24
CA LEU A 188 21.51 -40.74 2.74
C LEU A 188 22.06 -39.36 2.37
N LEU A 189 21.95 -38.95 1.10
CA LEU A 189 22.38 -37.62 0.64
C LEU A 189 21.62 -36.50 1.36
N HIS A 190 20.31 -36.68 1.55
CA HIS A 190 19.50 -35.73 2.30
C HIS A 190 19.92 -35.63 3.78
N GLY A 191 20.35 -36.74 4.39
CA GLY A 191 20.86 -36.79 5.76
C GLY A 191 22.08 -35.91 6.00
N LEU A 192 23.00 -35.83 5.03
CA LEU A 192 24.25 -35.05 5.13
C LEU A 192 24.00 -33.58 5.45
N ARG A 193 22.96 -32.97 4.88
CA ARG A 193 22.70 -31.52 4.96
C ARG A 193 21.81 -31.12 6.14
N ARG A 194 21.35 -32.06 6.96
CA ARG A 194 20.43 -31.79 8.07
C ARG A 194 21.11 -31.25 9.33
N GLY A 195 22.43 -31.33 9.42
CA GLY A 195 23.14 -31.03 10.66
C GLY A 195 22.56 -31.87 11.81
N PRO A 196 22.38 -31.30 13.02
CA PRO A 196 21.78 -32.00 14.15
C PRO A 196 20.38 -32.60 13.86
N GLY A 197 19.63 -32.06 12.89
CA GLY A 197 18.32 -32.57 12.48
C GLY A 197 18.34 -33.95 11.83
N VAL A 198 19.52 -34.49 11.49
CA VAL A 198 19.66 -35.91 11.06
C VAL A 198 19.23 -36.87 12.17
N CYS A 199 19.28 -36.41 13.43
CA CYS A 199 18.89 -37.17 14.61
C CYS A 199 17.37 -37.11 14.90
N ASN A 200 16.57 -36.44 14.05
CA ASN A 200 15.13 -36.36 14.22
C ASN A 200 14.50 -37.78 14.12
N PRO A 201 13.71 -38.22 15.12
CA PRO A 201 12.91 -39.43 15.05
C PRO A 201 12.14 -39.64 13.74
N GLU A 202 11.39 -38.62 13.27
CA GLU A 202 10.55 -38.74 12.08
C GLU A 202 11.39 -39.07 10.82
N TYR A 203 12.63 -38.60 10.77
CA TYR A 203 13.55 -38.88 9.67
C TYR A 203 14.25 -40.23 9.82
N LEU A 204 14.72 -40.56 11.02
CA LEU A 204 15.38 -41.86 11.28
C LEU A 204 14.42 -43.03 11.10
N ASP A 205 13.12 -42.83 11.34
CA ASP A 205 12.10 -43.86 11.12
C ASP A 205 11.81 -44.11 9.63
N LEU A 206 12.24 -43.20 8.72
CA LEU A 206 12.29 -43.47 7.27
C LEU A 206 13.46 -44.38 6.88
N LEU A 207 14.47 -44.53 7.74
CA LEU A 207 15.66 -45.33 7.47
C LEU A 207 15.50 -46.72 8.11
N PRO A 208 15.63 -47.81 7.33
CA PRO A 208 15.67 -49.16 7.89
C PRO A 208 16.79 -49.30 8.95
N ALA A 209 16.48 -49.96 10.06
CA ALA A 209 17.48 -50.24 11.10
C ALA A 209 18.45 -51.35 10.68
N ASP A 210 17.93 -52.47 10.15
CA ASP A 210 18.71 -53.55 9.54
C ASP A 210 17.94 -54.04 8.30
N ASP A 211 18.50 -53.82 7.12
CA ASP A 211 17.90 -54.22 5.85
C ASP A 211 18.75 -55.27 5.13
N ARG A 212 18.09 -56.30 4.59
CA ARG A 212 18.74 -57.40 3.87
C ARG A 212 18.67 -57.13 2.38
N VAL A 213 19.82 -56.86 1.79
CA VAL A 213 19.92 -56.42 0.40
C VAL A 213 20.58 -57.46 -0.49
N VAL A 214 20.17 -57.50 -1.75
CA VAL A 214 20.81 -58.30 -2.78
C VAL A 214 21.81 -57.41 -3.54
N GLY A 215 23.10 -57.70 -3.34
CA GLY A 215 24.20 -57.01 -4.03
C GLY A 215 25.45 -57.88 -3.99
N GLY A 216 26.16 -57.99 -5.11
CA GLY A 216 27.32 -58.87 -5.25
C GLY A 216 27.01 -60.37 -5.15
N PRO A 217 28.02 -61.23 -4.84
CA PRO A 217 27.89 -62.69 -4.89
C PRO A 217 27.18 -63.34 -3.67
N ARG A 218 26.77 -62.59 -2.64
CA ARG A 218 26.15 -63.11 -1.39
C ARG A 218 25.17 -62.09 -0.79
N HIS A 219 24.25 -62.55 0.08
CA HIS A 219 23.37 -61.68 0.87
C HIS A 219 24.16 -60.66 1.70
N GLN A 220 23.80 -59.39 1.55
CA GLN A 220 24.39 -58.29 2.30
C GLN A 220 23.40 -57.76 3.34
N ARG A 221 23.89 -56.96 4.29
CA ARG A 221 23.07 -56.20 5.21
C ARG A 221 23.52 -54.75 5.23
N ILE A 222 22.57 -53.83 5.35
CA ILE A 222 22.85 -52.40 5.48
C ILE A 222 22.04 -51.86 6.67
N ARG A 223 22.71 -51.11 7.54
CA ARG A 223 22.10 -50.45 8.69
C ARG A 223 22.05 -48.96 8.43
N ASP A 224 21.00 -48.51 7.76
CA ASP A 224 20.92 -47.16 7.19
C ASP A 224 20.98 -46.08 8.27
N ARG A 225 20.36 -46.32 9.43
CA ARG A 225 20.42 -45.37 10.58
C ARG A 225 21.86 -45.11 11.00
N ARG A 226 22.64 -46.17 11.24
CA ARG A 226 24.06 -46.06 11.60
C ARG A 226 24.87 -45.38 10.51
N LEU A 227 24.70 -45.84 9.26
CA LEU A 227 25.41 -45.31 8.10
C LEU A 227 25.15 -43.81 7.92
N CYS A 228 23.89 -43.39 8.01
CA CYS A 228 23.47 -42.00 7.85
C CYS A 228 24.07 -41.09 8.94
N LEU A 229 24.05 -41.51 10.21
CA LEU A 229 24.63 -40.72 11.32
C LEU A 229 26.15 -40.56 11.15
N LEU A 230 26.87 -41.63 10.79
CA LEU A 230 28.31 -41.58 10.55
C LEU A 230 28.67 -40.71 9.36
N LEU A 231 27.94 -40.86 8.24
CA LEU A 231 28.15 -40.04 7.04
C LEU A 231 27.85 -38.56 7.31
N ALA A 232 26.80 -38.25 8.06
CA ALA A 232 26.47 -36.87 8.43
C ALA A 232 27.56 -36.25 9.32
N LEU A 233 28.09 -37.00 10.29
CA LEU A 233 29.17 -36.53 11.16
C LEU A 233 30.50 -36.34 10.38
N ALA A 234 30.85 -37.30 9.50
CA ALA A 234 32.02 -37.19 8.64
C ALA A 234 31.91 -35.98 7.68
N TYR A 235 30.73 -35.76 7.12
CA TYR A 235 30.46 -34.60 6.28
C TYR A 235 30.55 -33.31 7.08
N GLY A 236 29.92 -33.24 8.26
CA GLY A 236 29.96 -32.09 9.17
C GLY A 236 31.36 -31.75 9.68
N THR A 237 32.33 -32.67 9.57
CA THR A 237 33.74 -32.43 9.95
C THR A 237 34.68 -32.24 8.74
N SER A 238 34.15 -32.31 7.51
CA SER A 238 34.91 -32.18 6.24
C SER A 238 35.12 -30.73 5.78
N VAL A 239 34.30 -29.81 6.30
CA VAL A 239 34.27 -28.37 5.99
C VAL A 239 34.16 -28.10 4.49
N GLU A 240 32.92 -28.05 3.98
CA GLU A 240 32.63 -27.65 2.61
C GLU A 240 32.63 -26.12 2.46
N MET A 241 33.31 -25.63 1.42
CA MET A 241 33.48 -24.19 1.17
C MET A 241 32.16 -23.42 1.04
N THR A 242 31.17 -23.96 0.31
CA THR A 242 29.84 -23.35 0.10
C THR A 242 28.90 -23.51 1.31
N ALA A 243 29.26 -24.34 2.29
CA ALA A 243 28.51 -24.55 3.52
C ALA A 243 29.02 -23.68 4.70
N LEU A 244 30.05 -22.87 4.47
CA LEU A 244 30.55 -21.92 5.46
C LEU A 244 29.48 -20.86 5.78
N PRO A 245 29.48 -20.31 7.02
CA PRO A 245 28.56 -19.26 7.40
C PRO A 245 28.62 -18.03 6.49
N ASP A 246 27.50 -17.33 6.40
CA ASP A 246 27.26 -16.16 5.55
C ASP A 246 28.32 -15.06 5.70
N ILE A 247 28.97 -14.97 6.88
CA ILE A 247 30.08 -14.05 7.16
C ILE A 247 31.18 -14.10 6.08
N VAL A 248 31.45 -15.26 5.47
CA VAL A 248 32.46 -15.37 4.40
C VAL A 248 32.03 -14.61 3.16
N ALA A 249 30.78 -14.81 2.70
CA ALA A 249 30.24 -14.13 1.53
C ALA A 249 30.02 -12.63 1.80
N GLU A 250 29.66 -12.29 3.02
CA GLU A 250 29.54 -10.91 3.48
C GLU A 250 30.84 -10.12 3.36
N HIS A 251 31.99 -10.77 3.49
CA HIS A 251 33.31 -10.13 3.35
C HIS A 251 33.89 -10.25 1.93
N LEU A 252 33.08 -10.50 0.90
CA LEU A 252 33.53 -10.42 -0.51
C LEU A 252 33.49 -9.00 -1.09
N GLY A 253 32.53 -8.18 -0.66
CA GLY A 253 32.31 -6.81 -1.13
C GLY A 253 32.68 -5.77 -0.09
N VAL A 254 33.90 -5.87 0.46
CA VAL A 254 34.46 -4.97 1.48
C VAL A 254 35.94 -4.68 1.15
N PRO A 255 36.53 -3.60 1.70
CA PRO A 255 37.98 -3.42 1.65
C PRO A 255 38.69 -4.63 2.29
N HIS A 256 39.68 -5.18 1.60
CA HIS A 256 40.35 -6.46 1.93
C HIS A 256 39.40 -7.67 1.88
N PRO A 257 38.89 -8.04 0.69
CA PRO A 257 37.89 -9.08 0.58
C PRO A 257 38.48 -10.47 0.86
N VAL A 258 37.61 -11.41 1.26
CA VAL A 258 37.94 -12.83 1.26
C VAL A 258 38.27 -13.27 -0.17
N ASP A 259 39.43 -13.87 -0.37
CA ASP A 259 39.80 -14.52 -1.64
C ASP A 259 39.32 -15.99 -1.62
N PRO A 260 38.34 -16.39 -2.47
CA PRO A 260 37.89 -17.77 -2.57
C PRO A 260 39.02 -18.77 -2.88
N ALA A 261 40.03 -18.38 -3.67
CA ALA A 261 41.16 -19.26 -3.98
C ALA A 261 42.06 -19.49 -2.75
N GLN A 262 42.30 -18.44 -1.95
CA GLN A 262 43.04 -18.55 -0.68
C GLN A 262 42.25 -19.33 0.37
N LEU A 263 40.93 -19.15 0.44
CA LEU A 263 40.04 -19.93 1.29
C LEU A 263 40.15 -21.43 0.95
N ARG A 264 40.06 -21.79 -0.34
CA ARG A 264 40.24 -23.19 -0.79
C ARG A 264 41.58 -23.77 -0.33
N ARG A 265 42.69 -23.06 -0.54
CA ARG A 265 44.02 -23.50 -0.05
C ARG A 265 44.05 -23.72 1.47
N THR A 266 43.35 -22.88 2.22
CA THR A 266 43.23 -23.00 3.68
C THR A 266 42.47 -24.27 4.07
N LEU A 267 41.37 -24.58 3.37
CA LEU A 267 40.57 -25.80 3.62
C LEU A 267 41.34 -27.07 3.25
N ASP A 268 42.05 -27.07 2.11
CA ASP A 268 42.85 -28.21 1.65
C ASP A 268 44.01 -28.53 2.59
N ALA A 269 44.59 -27.51 3.24
CA ALA A 269 45.63 -27.68 4.25
C ALA A 269 45.09 -27.94 5.68
N SER A 270 43.77 -27.94 5.87
CA SER A 270 43.15 -28.09 7.19
C SER A 270 43.04 -29.55 7.63
N GLY A 271 43.12 -29.79 8.94
CA GLY A 271 43.04 -31.14 9.49
C GLY A 271 42.63 -31.16 10.95
N TRP A 272 42.03 -32.26 11.38
CA TRP A 272 41.79 -32.53 12.80
C TRP A 272 43.04 -33.17 13.41
N GLY A 273 43.52 -32.60 14.51
CA GLY A 273 44.58 -33.19 15.34
C GLY A 273 44.18 -33.19 16.81
N GLY A 274 45.12 -33.42 17.71
CA GLY A 274 44.83 -33.47 19.16
C GLY A 274 44.58 -34.89 19.67
N SER A 275 43.90 -34.99 20.82
CA SER A 275 43.51 -36.28 21.41
C SER A 275 42.30 -36.87 20.67
N PRO A 276 42.16 -38.22 20.56
CA PRO A 276 40.95 -38.84 20.04
C PRO A 276 39.65 -38.35 20.71
N ASP A 277 39.69 -38.05 22.01
CA ASP A 277 38.52 -37.59 22.77
C ASP A 277 38.18 -36.11 22.57
N LEU A 278 39.18 -35.29 22.24
CA LEU A 278 39.04 -33.84 21.98
C LEU A 278 39.83 -33.44 20.72
N PRO A 279 39.31 -33.75 19.52
CA PRO A 279 39.88 -33.31 18.26
C PRO A 279 39.83 -31.78 18.13
N VAL A 280 40.93 -31.21 17.66
CA VAL A 280 41.11 -29.78 17.44
C VAL A 280 41.32 -29.53 15.95
N LEU A 281 40.46 -28.71 15.34
CA LEU A 281 40.61 -28.28 13.96
C LEU A 281 41.82 -27.34 13.83
N ARG A 282 42.78 -27.71 12.99
CA ARG A 282 43.98 -26.92 12.69
C ARG A 282 43.84 -26.26 11.32
N ALA A 283 43.89 -24.94 11.28
CA ALA A 283 43.84 -24.16 10.04
C ALA A 283 44.60 -22.84 10.19
N GLN A 284 45.37 -22.47 9.16
CA GLN A 284 46.06 -21.18 9.07
C GLN A 284 45.28 -20.22 8.17
N CYS A 285 44.53 -19.31 8.77
CA CYS A 285 43.60 -18.45 8.07
C CYS A 285 44.23 -17.12 7.67
N HIS A 286 43.89 -16.64 6.48
CA HIS A 286 44.44 -15.40 5.92
C HIS A 286 43.44 -14.23 5.96
N HIS A 287 42.29 -14.43 6.60
CA HIS A 287 41.22 -13.44 6.74
C HIS A 287 40.40 -13.73 8.01
N GLU A 288 39.97 -12.70 8.73
CA GLU A 288 39.21 -12.79 9.98
C GLU A 288 37.86 -13.47 9.83
N ALA A 289 37.09 -13.13 8.79
CA ALA A 289 35.85 -13.81 8.43
C ALA A 289 36.02 -15.33 8.26
N VAL A 290 37.16 -15.80 7.73
CA VAL A 290 37.45 -17.24 7.58
C VAL A 290 37.70 -17.89 8.95
N ILE A 291 38.37 -17.21 9.88
CA ILE A 291 38.59 -17.69 11.25
C ILE A 291 37.24 -17.86 11.95
N GLU A 292 36.41 -16.82 11.95
CA GLU A 292 35.09 -16.86 12.58
C GLU A 292 34.18 -17.90 11.92
N ALA A 293 34.25 -18.02 10.59
CA ALA A 293 33.51 -19.02 9.84
C ALA A 293 33.87 -20.45 10.24
N LEU A 294 35.16 -20.78 10.34
CA LEU A 294 35.61 -22.11 10.75
C LEU A 294 35.27 -22.40 12.21
N ARG A 295 35.38 -21.41 13.12
CA ARG A 295 34.96 -21.57 14.52
C ARG A 295 33.48 -21.88 14.64
N ALA A 296 32.63 -21.09 13.99
CA ALA A 296 31.19 -21.32 13.97
C ALA A 296 30.84 -22.67 13.31
N TYR A 297 31.58 -23.07 12.27
CA TYR A 297 31.40 -24.37 11.62
C TYR A 297 31.75 -25.53 12.56
N THR A 298 32.85 -25.44 13.32
CA THR A 298 33.24 -26.43 14.32
C THR A 298 32.20 -26.55 15.45
N VAL A 299 31.64 -25.43 15.92
CA VAL A 299 30.55 -25.46 16.91
C VAL A 299 29.36 -26.24 16.39
N ARG A 300 28.93 -26.00 15.14
CA ARG A 300 27.84 -26.77 14.53
C ARG A 300 28.15 -28.26 14.38
N ALA A 301 29.40 -28.60 14.07
CA ALA A 301 29.84 -29.99 14.02
C ALA A 301 29.82 -30.65 15.41
N ASP A 302 30.20 -29.90 16.47
CA ASP A 302 30.13 -30.34 17.87
C ASP A 302 28.68 -30.54 18.31
N ASP A 303 27.76 -29.65 17.93
CA ASP A 303 26.32 -29.80 18.18
C ASP A 303 25.75 -31.06 17.51
N LEU A 304 26.17 -31.33 16.27
CA LEU A 304 25.83 -32.58 15.56
C LEU A 304 26.37 -33.80 16.31
N LEU A 305 27.63 -33.77 16.75
CA LEU A 305 28.25 -34.85 17.53
C LEU A 305 27.45 -35.12 18.83
N HIS A 306 27.07 -34.07 19.57
CA HIS A 306 26.24 -34.22 20.77
C HIS A 306 24.85 -34.80 20.46
N ALA A 307 24.21 -34.36 19.37
CA ALA A 307 22.93 -34.91 18.94
C ALA A 307 23.05 -36.41 18.62
N VAL A 308 24.09 -36.81 17.87
CA VAL A 308 24.39 -38.20 17.54
C VAL A 308 24.60 -39.02 18.82
N HIS A 309 25.39 -38.55 19.78
CA HIS A 309 25.60 -39.26 21.06
C HIS A 309 24.30 -39.59 21.79
N ARG A 310 23.37 -38.61 21.88
CA ARG A 310 22.05 -38.83 22.51
C ARG A 310 21.23 -39.86 21.74
N THR A 311 21.12 -39.69 20.43
CA THR A 311 20.31 -40.56 19.57
C THR A 311 20.82 -41.99 19.53
N VAL A 312 22.14 -42.17 19.52
CA VAL A 312 22.77 -43.49 19.55
C VAL A 312 22.39 -44.24 20.81
N HIS A 313 22.43 -43.58 21.96
CA HIS A 313 22.06 -44.20 23.23
C HIS A 313 20.62 -44.74 23.23
N ASP A 314 19.70 -44.01 22.59
CA ASP A 314 18.27 -44.30 22.66
C ASP A 314 17.74 -45.17 21.51
N ARG A 315 18.33 -45.08 20.31
CA ARG A 315 17.72 -45.59 19.06
C ARG A 315 18.61 -46.46 18.18
N VAL A 316 19.90 -46.59 18.48
CA VAL A 316 20.86 -47.38 17.68
C VAL A 316 21.43 -48.48 18.57
N THR A 317 21.15 -49.74 18.22
CA THR A 317 21.60 -50.91 19.01
C THR A 317 22.87 -51.54 18.43
N GLU A 318 23.28 -51.13 17.23
CA GLU A 318 24.44 -51.64 16.52
C GLU A 318 25.76 -51.02 17.00
N PRO A 319 26.90 -51.74 16.92
CA PRO A 319 28.20 -51.20 17.29
C PRO A 319 28.57 -49.97 16.44
N LEU A 320 28.99 -48.91 17.13
CA LEU A 320 29.55 -47.69 16.55
C LEU A 320 31.04 -47.57 16.89
N PRO A 321 31.82 -46.86 16.05
CA PRO A 321 33.19 -46.53 16.40
C PRO A 321 33.23 -45.60 17.63
N PRO A 322 34.35 -45.56 18.37
CA PRO A 322 34.51 -44.64 19.49
C PRO A 322 34.50 -43.20 18.98
N LEU A 323 33.35 -42.53 19.11
CA LEU A 323 33.16 -41.16 18.68
C LEU A 323 33.83 -40.19 19.69
N PRO A 324 34.39 -39.06 19.21
CA PRO A 324 34.93 -38.02 20.09
C PRO A 324 33.92 -37.52 21.12
N THR A 325 34.39 -36.99 22.25
CA THR A 325 33.49 -36.38 23.24
C THR A 325 33.09 -34.97 22.84
N ARG A 326 34.06 -34.20 22.31
CA ARG A 326 33.89 -32.80 21.90
C ARG A 326 34.79 -32.45 20.73
N LEU A 327 34.40 -31.47 19.91
CA LEU A 327 35.23 -30.86 18.88
C LEU A 327 35.65 -29.44 19.30
N SER A 328 36.90 -29.06 19.04
CA SER A 328 37.42 -27.72 19.34
C SER A 328 37.96 -27.01 18.09
N ALA A 329 37.80 -25.68 18.06
CA ALA A 329 38.34 -24.79 17.03
C ALA A 329 39.60 -24.03 17.49
N ASP A 330 40.21 -24.41 18.62
CA ASP A 330 41.36 -23.69 19.20
C ASP A 330 42.60 -23.67 18.29
N GLY A 331 42.69 -24.61 17.35
CA GLY A 331 43.74 -24.67 16.33
C GLY A 331 43.48 -23.81 15.09
N VAL A 332 42.36 -23.09 15.03
CA VAL A 332 42.05 -22.13 13.97
C VAL A 332 42.68 -20.79 14.33
N VAL A 333 43.78 -20.48 13.65
CA VAL A 333 44.65 -19.34 13.98
C VAL A 333 44.94 -18.49 12.73
N PRO A 334 45.22 -17.18 12.89
CA PRO A 334 45.70 -16.37 11.78
C PRO A 334 47.08 -16.87 11.30
N ALA A 335 47.29 -16.86 9.99
CA ALA A 335 48.60 -17.09 9.40
C ALA A 335 49.60 -15.99 9.86
N ALA A 336 50.86 -16.38 10.01
CA ALA A 336 51.89 -15.50 10.56
C ALA A 336 52.03 -14.21 9.72
N GLY A 337 51.98 -13.05 10.39
CA GLY A 337 52.12 -11.75 9.75
C GLY A 337 50.90 -11.26 8.97
N VAL A 338 49.80 -12.01 8.93
CA VAL A 338 48.59 -11.63 8.17
C VAL A 338 47.66 -10.73 9.00
N LEU A 339 47.38 -11.11 10.25
CA LEU A 339 46.49 -10.36 11.15
C LEU A 339 47.11 -10.29 12.56
N LYS A 340 47.08 -9.10 13.18
CA LYS A 340 47.44 -8.94 14.60
C LYS A 340 46.24 -9.13 15.53
N GLY A 341 45.02 -8.87 15.03
CA GLY A 341 43.76 -9.00 15.74
C GLY A 341 42.60 -8.44 14.92
N TRP A 342 41.37 -8.76 15.32
CA TRP A 342 40.13 -8.26 14.73
C TRP A 342 39.06 -8.11 15.82
N ALA A 343 38.03 -7.32 15.56
CA ALA A 343 36.88 -7.20 16.44
C ALA A 343 35.62 -7.02 15.59
N GLY A 344 34.51 -7.59 16.05
CA GLY A 344 33.18 -7.33 15.51
C GLY A 344 32.33 -6.62 16.57
N PHE A 345 31.33 -5.86 16.12
CA PHE A 345 30.29 -5.37 17.03
C PHE A 345 29.57 -6.57 17.65
N ARG A 346 29.42 -6.55 18.98
CA ARG A 346 28.63 -7.53 19.72
C ARG A 346 27.35 -6.87 20.18
N LEU A 347 26.24 -7.57 20.01
CA LEU A 347 24.97 -7.14 20.56
C LEU A 347 24.92 -7.48 22.05
N ASP A 348 24.43 -6.54 22.85
CA ASP A 348 24.02 -6.82 24.22
C ASP A 348 22.69 -7.58 24.14
N GLU A 349 22.76 -8.91 24.23
CA GLU A 349 21.59 -9.79 24.14
C GLU A 349 20.49 -9.37 25.12
N HIS A 350 20.84 -8.87 26.31
CA HIS A 350 19.86 -8.43 27.29
C HIS A 350 19.10 -7.21 26.78
N ARG A 351 19.81 -6.18 26.31
CA ARG A 351 19.20 -4.94 25.78
C ARG A 351 18.46 -5.14 24.46
N VAL A 352 18.97 -5.99 23.56
CA VAL A 352 18.29 -6.30 22.29
C VAL A 352 17.00 -7.06 22.55
N ARG A 353 17.03 -8.02 23.48
CA ARG A 353 15.83 -8.72 23.93
C ARG A 353 14.85 -7.72 24.55
N ASP A 354 15.29 -6.81 25.42
CA ASP A 354 14.41 -5.78 26.01
C ASP A 354 13.84 -4.81 24.97
N LEU A 355 14.59 -4.52 23.90
CA LEU A 355 14.10 -3.72 22.78
C LEU A 355 13.01 -4.47 21.99
N LEU A 356 13.26 -5.74 21.65
CA LEU A 356 12.32 -6.61 20.94
C LEU A 356 11.08 -6.97 21.78
N MET A 357 11.21 -7.01 23.11
CA MET A 357 10.13 -7.30 24.06
C MET A 357 9.41 -6.05 24.57
N GLY A 358 10.07 -4.89 24.48
CA GLY A 358 9.60 -3.66 25.07
C GLY A 358 8.57 -2.94 24.21
N VAL A 359 7.75 -2.12 24.88
CA VAL A 359 6.74 -1.22 24.29
C VAL A 359 7.28 -0.25 23.21
N GLN A 360 8.59 -0.16 23.03
CA GLN A 360 9.19 0.72 22.02
C GLN A 360 9.10 0.19 20.58
N LEU A 361 9.13 -1.13 20.36
CA LEU A 361 8.91 -1.72 19.05
C LEU A 361 7.45 -2.12 18.82
N TYR A 362 6.74 -2.56 19.87
CA TYR A 362 5.39 -3.09 19.76
C TYR A 362 4.45 -2.40 20.76
N LYS A 363 3.55 -1.56 20.24
CA LYS A 363 2.66 -0.72 21.05
C LYS A 363 1.30 -1.36 21.38
N ASP A 364 0.99 -2.54 20.82
CA ASP A 364 -0.36 -3.12 20.88
C ASP A 364 -0.39 -4.58 21.37
N PRO A 365 -1.02 -4.86 22.53
CA PRO A 365 -1.32 -6.21 23.04
C PRO A 365 -2.00 -7.16 22.04
N GLU A 366 -2.76 -6.60 21.08
CA GLU A 366 -3.50 -7.36 20.06
C GLU A 366 -2.56 -8.11 19.09
N LEU A 367 -1.31 -7.68 18.96
CA LEU A 367 -0.33 -8.35 18.12
C LEU A 367 -0.01 -9.77 18.61
N ALA A 368 0.11 -9.97 19.92
CA ALA A 368 0.35 -11.31 20.48
C ALA A 368 -0.84 -12.25 20.26
N LEU A 369 -2.07 -11.74 20.30
CA LEU A 369 -3.28 -12.51 19.95
C LEU A 369 -3.28 -12.91 18.47
N ARG A 370 -2.90 -11.98 17.57
CA ARG A 370 -2.74 -12.28 16.14
C ARG A 370 -1.73 -13.40 15.92
N GLU A 371 -0.56 -13.33 16.54
CA GLU A 371 0.49 -14.36 16.40
C GLU A 371 0.06 -15.71 17.01
N LEU A 372 -0.66 -15.73 18.13
CA LEU A 372 -1.26 -16.96 18.67
C LEU A 372 -2.24 -17.58 17.67
N TYR A 373 -3.15 -16.77 17.09
CA TYR A 373 -4.12 -17.23 16.11
C TYR A 373 -3.44 -17.76 14.84
N GLN A 374 -2.46 -17.04 14.31
CA GLN A 374 -1.75 -17.44 13.09
C GLN A 374 -0.95 -18.73 13.29
N ASN A 375 -0.30 -18.91 14.44
CA ASN A 375 0.41 -20.16 14.75
C ASN A 375 -0.57 -21.34 14.89
N ALA A 376 -1.74 -21.14 15.51
CA ALA A 376 -2.81 -22.14 15.55
C ALA A 376 -3.36 -22.45 14.14
N LEU A 377 -3.56 -21.42 13.31
CA LEU A 377 -4.00 -21.55 11.92
C LEU A 377 -3.01 -22.37 11.08
N ASP A 378 -1.72 -22.07 11.16
CA ASP A 378 -0.66 -22.82 10.47
C ASP A 378 -0.60 -24.28 10.94
N ALA A 379 -0.73 -24.53 12.25
CA ALA A 379 -0.77 -25.88 12.80
C ALA A 379 -1.97 -26.68 12.29
N CYS A 380 -3.15 -26.05 12.20
CA CYS A 380 -4.35 -26.68 11.64
C CYS A 380 -4.24 -26.91 10.13
N ARG A 381 -3.69 -25.94 9.35
CA ARG A 381 -3.42 -26.11 7.92
C ARG A 381 -2.46 -27.28 7.66
N TYR A 382 -1.42 -27.42 8.49
CA TYR A 382 -0.45 -28.50 8.34
C TYR A 382 -1.13 -29.84 8.60
N ARG A 383 -1.86 -29.99 9.70
CA ARG A 383 -2.61 -31.23 9.95
C ARG A 383 -3.60 -31.55 8.83
N ARG A 384 -4.31 -30.55 8.28
CA ARG A 384 -5.20 -30.75 7.13
C ARG A 384 -4.45 -31.30 5.91
N ALA A 385 -3.29 -30.73 5.58
CA ALA A 385 -2.46 -31.20 4.46
C ALA A 385 -1.96 -32.63 4.68
N ARG A 386 -1.42 -32.95 5.86
CA ARG A 386 -0.95 -34.31 6.22
C ARG A 386 -2.11 -35.32 6.18
N THR A 387 -3.26 -34.97 6.77
CA THR A 387 -4.45 -35.83 6.74
C THR A 387 -4.95 -36.06 5.32
N ALA A 388 -5.01 -35.02 4.47
CA ALA A 388 -5.43 -35.17 3.07
C ALA A 388 -4.48 -36.05 2.25
N TYR A 389 -3.17 -36.00 2.56
CA TYR A 389 -2.20 -36.93 1.97
C TYR A 389 -2.47 -38.37 2.43
N LEU A 390 -2.57 -38.61 3.74
CA LEU A 390 -2.79 -39.94 4.30
C LEU A 390 -4.11 -40.59 3.83
N ASP A 391 -5.20 -39.83 3.77
CA ASP A 391 -6.50 -40.30 3.28
C ASP A 391 -6.44 -40.81 1.82
N ARG A 392 -5.46 -40.31 1.04
CA ARG A 392 -5.27 -40.68 -0.37
C ARG A 392 -4.21 -41.77 -0.58
N THR A 393 -3.30 -41.97 0.37
CA THR A 393 -2.17 -42.91 0.23
C THR A 393 -2.29 -44.14 1.11
N GLU A 394 -3.05 -44.07 2.21
CA GLU A 394 -3.20 -45.15 3.16
C GLU A 394 -4.59 -45.82 3.06
N PRO A 395 -4.72 -47.11 3.42
CA PRO A 395 -6.01 -47.82 3.37
C PRO A 395 -7.06 -47.32 4.38
N ALA A 396 -6.65 -46.55 5.39
CA ALA A 396 -7.53 -46.04 6.44
C ALA A 396 -8.08 -44.66 6.05
N ALA A 397 -9.39 -44.44 6.27
CA ALA A 397 -9.99 -43.12 6.07
C ALA A 397 -9.60 -42.19 7.22
N TYR A 398 -9.04 -41.03 6.87
CA TYR A 398 -8.65 -40.00 7.84
C TYR A 398 -9.50 -38.75 7.64
N ALA A 399 -10.44 -38.50 8.55
CA ALA A 399 -11.20 -37.26 8.58
C ALA A 399 -10.58 -36.25 9.56
N TYR A 400 -10.50 -34.98 9.16
CA TYR A 400 -10.02 -33.91 10.03
C TYR A 400 -10.84 -32.64 9.86
N GLU A 401 -11.31 -32.12 11.00
CA GLU A 401 -11.93 -30.81 11.11
C GLU A 401 -11.09 -29.98 12.10
N GLY A 402 -10.43 -28.94 11.59
CA GLY A 402 -9.63 -28.04 12.42
C GLY A 402 -10.50 -27.19 13.33
N ARG A 403 -10.02 -26.86 14.53
CA ARG A 403 -10.71 -26.08 15.57
C ARG A 403 -9.71 -25.27 16.37
N ILE A 404 -10.04 -24.02 16.62
CA ILE A 404 -9.23 -23.09 17.43
C ILE A 404 -10.10 -22.52 18.56
N ALA A 405 -9.57 -22.49 19.79
CA ALA A 405 -10.29 -21.99 20.95
C ALA A 405 -9.41 -21.08 21.81
N PHE A 406 -9.91 -19.89 22.13
CA PHE A 406 -9.33 -18.95 23.06
C PHE A 406 -10.13 -18.91 24.36
N ALA A 407 -9.44 -18.92 25.50
CA ALA A 407 -10.05 -18.76 26.82
C ALA A 407 -9.19 -17.84 27.68
N GLN A 408 -9.80 -16.77 28.20
CA GLN A 408 -9.22 -15.95 29.24
C GLN A 408 -9.90 -16.25 30.58
N GLY A 409 -9.09 -16.41 31.63
CA GLY A 409 -9.57 -16.75 32.95
C GLY A 409 -8.52 -16.57 34.03
N VAL A 410 -8.81 -17.14 35.19
CA VAL A 410 -7.92 -17.17 36.35
C VAL A 410 -7.69 -18.64 36.71
N ASP A 411 -6.43 -19.01 36.96
CA ASP A 411 -6.09 -20.37 37.38
C ASP A 411 -6.39 -20.60 38.88
N GLU A 412 -6.11 -21.81 39.37
CA GLU A 412 -6.33 -22.19 40.77
C GLU A 412 -5.47 -21.37 41.76
N ASP A 413 -4.35 -20.82 41.30
CA ASP A 413 -3.42 -19.99 42.08
C ASP A 413 -3.82 -18.51 42.08
N GLY A 414 -4.92 -18.14 41.42
CA GLY A 414 -5.35 -16.75 41.29
C GLY A 414 -4.65 -15.96 40.19
N ARG A 415 -3.88 -16.61 39.30
CA ARG A 415 -3.15 -15.93 38.21
C ARG A 415 -4.02 -15.82 36.96
N GLU A 416 -4.07 -14.63 36.39
CA GLU A 416 -4.76 -14.40 35.12
C GLU A 416 -4.02 -15.04 33.95
N TYR A 417 -4.75 -15.58 32.99
CA TYR A 417 -4.17 -16.18 31.78
C TYR A 417 -5.02 -15.95 30.54
N VAL A 418 -4.37 -15.99 29.38
CA VAL A 418 -5.00 -16.27 28.08
C VAL A 418 -4.47 -17.58 27.53
N GLU A 419 -5.36 -18.47 27.13
CA GLU A 419 -5.05 -19.76 26.55
C GLU A 419 -5.57 -19.85 25.12
N CYS A 420 -4.71 -20.24 24.18
CA CYS A 420 -5.08 -20.66 22.83
C CYS A 420 -4.90 -22.18 22.73
N ARG A 421 -5.94 -22.88 22.28
CA ARG A 421 -5.94 -24.32 22.02
C ARG A 421 -6.28 -24.56 20.56
N ASP A 422 -5.44 -25.30 19.86
CA ASP A 422 -5.69 -25.85 18.54
C ASP A 422 -5.66 -27.38 18.57
N ASN A 423 -6.36 -28.01 17.63
CA ASN A 423 -6.21 -29.43 17.33
C ASN A 423 -5.34 -29.64 16.09
N GLY A 424 -4.33 -28.79 15.86
CA GLY A 424 -3.44 -28.86 14.72
C GLY A 424 -2.44 -30.01 14.81
N ILE A 425 -1.33 -29.86 14.08
CA ILE A 425 -0.31 -30.91 13.94
C ILE A 425 0.51 -31.16 15.23
N GLY A 426 0.58 -30.16 16.13
CA GLY A 426 1.40 -30.22 17.35
C GLY A 426 2.93 -30.15 17.10
N MET A 427 3.69 -30.12 18.20
CA MET A 427 5.15 -30.04 18.24
C MET A 427 5.73 -31.22 19.02
N GLY A 428 6.84 -31.78 18.56
CA GLY A 428 7.64 -32.78 19.27
C GLY A 428 8.89 -32.17 19.92
N ASP A 429 9.76 -33.00 20.50
CA ASP A 429 11.00 -32.54 21.14
C ASP A 429 11.92 -31.80 20.15
N ALA A 430 11.99 -32.27 18.90
CA ALA A 430 12.77 -31.64 17.83
C ALA A 430 12.26 -30.22 17.49
N GLU A 431 10.94 -30.02 17.33
CA GLU A 431 10.37 -28.70 17.05
C GLU A 431 10.54 -27.75 18.23
N LEU A 432 10.40 -28.25 19.47
CA LEU A 432 10.58 -27.46 20.69
C LEU A 432 12.02 -26.98 20.87
N ARG A 433 13.01 -27.84 20.60
CA ARG A 433 14.45 -27.50 20.66
C ARG A 433 14.97 -26.78 19.43
N GLY A 434 14.23 -26.84 18.32
CA GLY A 434 14.56 -26.18 17.06
C GLY A 434 13.77 -24.89 16.90
N VAL A 435 12.72 -24.94 16.07
CA VAL A 435 11.95 -23.77 15.60
C VAL A 435 11.26 -22.96 16.71
N PHE A 436 10.86 -23.61 17.81
CA PHE A 436 10.18 -22.92 18.90
C PHE A 436 11.14 -22.07 19.76
N SER A 437 12.40 -22.51 19.90
CA SER A 437 13.39 -21.89 20.79
C SER A 437 14.42 -21.02 20.09
N HIS A 438 14.50 -21.09 18.76
CA HIS A 438 15.42 -20.29 17.96
C HIS A 438 14.68 -19.15 17.27
N ALA A 439 14.89 -17.92 17.76
CA ALA A 439 14.38 -16.71 17.11
C ALA A 439 14.94 -16.60 15.68
N GLY A 440 14.07 -16.49 14.69
CA GLY A 440 14.43 -16.43 13.26
C GLY A 440 14.33 -17.76 12.51
N ALA A 441 14.15 -18.89 13.21
CA ALA A 441 13.98 -20.19 12.55
C ALA A 441 12.52 -20.39 12.08
N ARG A 442 12.33 -20.82 10.83
CA ARG A 442 11.00 -21.06 10.25
C ARG A 442 10.71 -22.56 10.16
N PHE A 443 9.47 -22.98 10.44
CA PHE A 443 9.08 -24.39 10.26
C PHE A 443 9.03 -24.80 8.79
N ALA A 444 8.63 -23.89 7.90
CA ALA A 444 8.56 -24.13 6.46
C ALA A 444 9.95 -24.40 5.84
N GLU A 445 11.02 -24.01 6.54
CA GLU A 445 12.40 -24.24 6.11
C GLU A 445 12.97 -25.56 6.63
N GLN A 446 12.27 -26.24 7.56
CA GLN A 446 12.74 -27.49 8.13
C GLN A 446 12.85 -28.58 7.07
N PRO A 447 13.96 -29.34 7.04
CA PRO A 447 14.16 -30.42 6.06
C PRO A 447 13.03 -31.47 6.06
N ASP A 448 12.47 -31.80 7.23
CA ASP A 448 11.36 -32.76 7.36
C ASP A 448 10.09 -32.28 6.68
N PHE A 449 9.73 -31.02 6.93
CA PHE A 449 8.58 -30.38 6.30
C PHE A 449 8.74 -30.32 4.77
N LYS A 450 9.94 -29.99 4.28
CA LYS A 450 10.25 -29.92 2.84
C LYS A 450 10.12 -31.27 2.14
N LEU A 451 10.56 -32.36 2.76
CA LEU A 451 10.37 -33.71 2.22
C LEU A 451 8.89 -34.05 2.11
N GLU A 452 8.13 -33.77 3.17
CA GLU A 452 6.72 -34.08 3.20
C GLU A 452 5.92 -33.26 2.19
N GLN A 453 6.24 -31.96 2.04
CA GLN A 453 5.66 -31.12 1.01
C GLN A 453 5.98 -31.62 -0.40
N ALA A 454 7.16 -32.20 -0.62
CA ALA A 454 7.49 -32.84 -1.90
C ALA A 454 6.59 -34.08 -2.15
N ASP A 455 6.32 -34.89 -1.12
CA ASP A 455 5.39 -36.02 -1.22
C ASP A 455 3.96 -35.54 -1.56
N TRP A 456 3.52 -34.44 -0.94
CA TRP A 456 2.22 -33.81 -1.23
C TRP A 456 2.09 -33.30 -2.67
N ARG A 457 3.17 -32.77 -3.24
CA ARG A 457 3.22 -32.28 -4.63
C ARG A 457 3.20 -33.39 -5.67
N ARG A 458 3.62 -34.61 -5.31
CA ARG A 458 3.62 -35.78 -6.21
C ARG A 458 2.24 -36.39 -6.42
N LEU A 459 1.26 -36.07 -5.56
CA LEU A 459 -0.11 -36.50 -5.76
C LEU A 459 -0.77 -35.72 -6.91
N ASP A 460 -1.72 -36.35 -7.60
CA ASP A 460 -2.53 -35.71 -8.64
C ASP A 460 -4.02 -35.72 -8.23
N PRO A 461 -4.65 -34.56 -7.95
CA PRO A 461 -4.03 -33.23 -7.87
C PRO A 461 -3.13 -33.08 -6.61
N PRO A 462 -2.17 -32.13 -6.58
CA PRO A 462 -1.29 -31.92 -5.44
C PRO A 462 -2.05 -31.37 -4.22
N VAL A 463 -1.54 -31.64 -3.01
CA VAL A 463 -2.11 -31.08 -1.77
C VAL A 463 -1.49 -29.70 -1.50
N PRO A 464 -2.26 -28.59 -1.55
CA PRO A 464 -1.72 -27.25 -1.36
C PRO A 464 -1.46 -26.95 0.12
N PHE A 465 -0.37 -26.21 0.38
CA PHE A 465 -0.07 -25.70 1.72
C PHE A 465 0.67 -24.36 1.64
N PHE A 466 0.09 -23.33 2.26
CA PHE A 466 0.61 -21.96 2.29
C PHE A 466 0.81 -21.52 3.75
N PRO A 467 2.07 -21.51 4.27
CA PRO A 467 2.35 -21.11 5.64
C PRO A 467 2.31 -19.59 5.84
N ASN A 468 1.78 -19.13 6.97
CA ASN A 468 1.79 -17.72 7.34
C ASN A 468 3.11 -17.28 7.99
N SER A 469 3.81 -18.20 8.66
CA SER A 469 5.00 -17.89 9.46
C SER A 469 6.22 -17.50 8.60
N ARG A 470 6.52 -16.19 8.50
CA ARG A 470 7.61 -15.61 7.68
C ARG A 470 8.85 -15.12 8.42
N PHE A 471 8.82 -14.90 9.74
CA PHE A 471 9.95 -14.27 10.44
C PHE A 471 10.56 -15.13 11.55
N GLY A 472 9.91 -16.21 12.00
CA GLY A 472 10.44 -17.09 13.05
C GLY A 472 10.58 -16.44 14.44
N ILE A 473 9.96 -15.27 14.67
CA ILE A 473 10.01 -14.54 15.95
C ILE A 473 8.67 -14.50 16.70
N GLY A 474 7.62 -15.13 16.16
CA GLY A 474 6.24 -15.00 16.65
C GLY A 474 6.05 -15.40 18.12
N VAL A 475 6.82 -16.37 18.62
CA VAL A 475 6.76 -16.78 20.04
C VAL A 475 7.27 -15.69 20.99
N LEU A 476 8.20 -14.84 20.55
CA LEU A 476 8.72 -13.74 21.38
C LEU A 476 7.64 -12.68 21.64
N SER A 477 6.70 -12.52 20.71
CA SER A 477 5.56 -11.61 20.87
C SER A 477 4.67 -11.99 22.08
N TYR A 478 4.69 -13.25 22.51
CA TYR A 478 3.89 -13.70 23.66
C TYR A 478 4.33 -13.03 24.97
N PHE A 479 5.62 -12.69 25.08
CA PHE A 479 6.17 -11.98 26.22
C PHE A 479 5.73 -10.51 26.30
N MET A 480 5.03 -9.99 25.28
CA MET A 480 4.33 -8.69 25.37
C MET A 480 3.07 -8.77 26.25
N LEU A 481 2.51 -9.97 26.44
CA LEU A 481 1.31 -10.19 27.26
C LEU A 481 1.59 -10.91 28.57
N ALA A 482 2.67 -11.70 28.65
CA ALA A 482 2.88 -12.65 29.72
C ALA A 482 4.34 -12.77 30.16
N ASP A 483 4.56 -13.04 31.44
CA ASP A 483 5.90 -13.34 31.99
C ASP A 483 6.22 -14.84 31.96
N GLU A 484 5.19 -15.68 31.99
CA GLU A 484 5.29 -17.14 31.91
C GLU A 484 4.44 -17.68 30.73
N ILE A 485 5.05 -18.56 29.95
CA ILE A 485 4.39 -19.30 28.87
C ILE A 485 4.40 -20.78 29.23
N ARG A 486 3.23 -21.40 29.18
CA ARG A 486 3.07 -22.85 29.34
C ARG A 486 2.49 -23.45 28.07
N VAL A 487 3.22 -24.37 27.47
CA VAL A 487 2.80 -25.07 26.25
C VAL A 487 2.56 -26.54 26.58
N ARG A 488 1.38 -27.05 26.25
CA ARG A 488 1.11 -28.50 26.20
C ARG A 488 0.91 -28.89 24.75
N THR A 489 1.63 -29.88 24.26
CA THR A 489 1.59 -30.21 22.84
C THR A 489 1.72 -31.72 22.63
N CYS A 490 1.11 -32.20 21.55
CA CYS A 490 1.18 -33.57 21.10
C CYS A 490 1.32 -33.57 19.58
N ARG A 491 2.50 -33.97 19.09
CA ARG A 491 2.79 -34.07 17.65
C ARG A 491 2.02 -35.23 17.02
N MET A 492 1.40 -35.01 15.87
CA MET A 492 0.91 -36.09 15.02
C MET A 492 2.10 -36.69 14.26
N GLY A 493 2.32 -37.99 14.34
CA GLY A 493 3.33 -38.71 13.55
C GLY A 493 3.00 -38.71 12.04
N ARG A 494 3.94 -39.19 11.21
CA ARG A 494 3.73 -39.31 9.76
C ARG A 494 2.68 -40.35 9.39
N ASP A 495 2.45 -41.34 10.25
CA ASP A 495 1.39 -42.35 10.14
C ASP A 495 0.02 -41.84 10.66
N GLY A 496 -0.03 -40.59 11.11
CA GLY A 496 -1.22 -39.96 11.67
C GLY A 496 -1.52 -40.30 13.13
N THR A 497 -0.66 -41.06 13.80
CA THR A 497 -0.85 -41.38 15.22
C THR A 497 -0.40 -40.24 16.16
N PRO A 498 -1.03 -40.06 17.33
CA PRO A 498 -0.53 -39.11 18.33
C PRO A 498 0.80 -39.59 18.92
N GLY A 499 1.79 -38.70 18.98
CA GLY A 499 3.07 -38.90 19.65
C GLY A 499 2.99 -38.66 21.17
N PRO A 500 4.15 -38.49 21.86
CA PRO A 500 4.17 -38.23 23.29
C PRO A 500 3.54 -36.87 23.63
N GLN A 501 2.92 -36.79 24.80
CA GLN A 501 2.40 -35.54 25.33
C GLN A 501 3.50 -34.81 26.09
N LEU A 502 3.92 -33.66 25.57
CA LEU A 502 4.97 -32.83 26.13
C LEU A 502 4.37 -31.58 26.80
N GLU A 503 4.93 -31.21 27.94
CA GLU A 503 4.66 -29.93 28.60
C GLU A 503 5.96 -29.11 28.68
N VAL A 504 5.87 -27.86 28.26
CA VAL A 504 6.97 -26.89 28.28
C VAL A 504 6.58 -25.69 29.13
N SER A 505 7.47 -25.26 30.00
CA SER A 505 7.32 -24.00 30.75
C SER A 505 8.50 -23.09 30.47
N VAL A 506 8.21 -21.85 30.07
CA VAL A 506 9.17 -20.81 29.70
C VAL A 506 8.92 -19.58 30.57
N PHE A 507 9.95 -19.10 31.26
CA PHE A 507 9.88 -17.93 32.16
C PHE A 507 10.69 -16.79 31.54
N GLY A 508 10.14 -16.10 30.55
CA GLY A 508 10.87 -15.08 29.79
C GLY A 508 11.81 -15.67 28.69
N PRO A 509 12.19 -14.86 27.69
CA PRO A 509 12.85 -15.36 26.47
C PRO A 509 14.35 -15.64 26.58
N GLY A 510 14.97 -15.39 27.74
CA GLY A 510 16.37 -15.78 28.01
C GLY A 510 16.51 -16.91 29.03
N HIS A 511 15.41 -17.48 29.49
CA HIS A 511 15.44 -18.56 30.47
C HIS A 511 15.43 -19.91 29.78
N LEU A 512 16.10 -20.88 30.40
CA LEU A 512 15.97 -22.28 30.01
C LEU A 512 14.51 -22.69 30.14
N PHE A 513 13.97 -23.32 29.11
CA PHE A 513 12.64 -23.92 29.18
C PHE A 513 12.73 -25.39 29.59
N ARG A 514 11.82 -25.80 30.48
CA ARG A 514 11.76 -27.18 30.98
C ARG A 514 10.79 -27.97 30.10
N ILE A 515 11.28 -29.00 29.41
CA ILE A 515 10.45 -29.96 28.67
C ILE A 515 10.21 -31.18 29.57
N VAL A 516 8.95 -31.55 29.78
CA VAL A 516 8.54 -32.71 30.57
C VAL A 516 7.61 -33.58 29.74
N GLU A 517 7.95 -34.86 29.59
CA GLU A 517 7.00 -35.85 29.07
C GLU A 517 5.95 -36.17 30.13
N ARG A 518 4.68 -35.97 29.80
CA ARG A 518 3.54 -36.22 30.69
C ARG A 518 2.91 -37.59 30.43
N ALA A 519 2.94 -38.03 29.18
CA ALA A 519 2.50 -39.35 28.77
C ALA A 519 3.28 -39.78 27.52
N PRO A 520 3.57 -41.08 27.36
CA PRO A 520 4.26 -41.61 26.18
C PRO A 520 3.42 -41.49 24.90
N ARG A 521 2.10 -41.32 25.04
CA ARG A 521 1.17 -41.09 23.94
C ARG A 521 0.07 -40.13 24.38
N GLY A 522 -0.15 -39.08 23.61
CA GLY A 522 -1.26 -38.15 23.81
C GLY A 522 -2.59 -38.72 23.34
N GLU A 523 -3.68 -38.15 23.88
CA GLU A 523 -5.06 -38.53 23.47
C GLU A 523 -5.36 -38.06 22.05
N GLU A 524 -4.99 -36.83 21.71
CA GLU A 524 -5.19 -36.23 20.39
C GLU A 524 -4.01 -35.29 20.04
N PRO A 525 -3.66 -35.15 18.75
CA PRO A 525 -2.67 -34.17 18.32
C PRO A 525 -3.18 -32.74 18.45
N GLY A 526 -2.26 -31.81 18.71
CA GLY A 526 -2.55 -30.37 18.80
C GLY A 526 -1.65 -29.65 19.79
N THR A 527 -1.90 -28.35 19.97
CA THR A 527 -1.16 -27.51 20.92
C THR A 527 -2.11 -26.69 21.79
N ARG A 528 -1.73 -26.48 23.04
CA ARG A 528 -2.34 -25.56 23.98
C ARG A 528 -1.24 -24.63 24.51
N VAL A 529 -1.32 -23.36 24.14
CA VAL A 529 -0.43 -22.31 24.63
C VAL A 529 -1.18 -21.47 25.65
N ARG A 530 -0.71 -21.44 26.89
CA ARG A 530 -1.22 -20.61 27.97
C ARG A 530 -0.20 -19.53 28.31
N LEU A 531 -0.64 -18.29 28.24
CA LEU A 531 0.10 -17.09 28.57
C LEU A 531 -0.38 -16.57 29.92
N TYR A 532 0.46 -16.60 30.95
CA TYR A 532 0.14 -16.02 32.25
C TYR A 532 0.37 -14.52 32.22
N LEU A 533 -0.72 -13.77 32.30
CA LEU A 533 -0.72 -12.35 32.02
C LEU A 533 0.06 -11.59 33.09
N ARG A 534 0.90 -10.67 32.65
CA ARG A 534 1.67 -9.79 33.53
C ARG A 534 0.79 -8.71 34.15
N ASP A 535 1.06 -8.38 35.40
CA ASP A 535 0.38 -7.30 36.13
C ASP A 535 1.00 -5.97 35.68
N THR A 536 0.38 -5.30 34.70
CA THR A 536 0.96 -4.09 34.09
C THR A 536 -0.02 -2.92 34.09
N GLU A 537 0.47 -1.73 34.45
CA GLU A 537 -0.25 -0.45 34.30
C GLU A 537 -0.57 -0.11 32.83
N GLU A 538 0.13 -0.74 31.88
CA GLU A 538 -0.02 -0.56 30.42
C GLU A 538 -1.20 -1.34 29.81
N ARG A 539 -1.69 -2.39 30.48
CA ARG A 539 -2.88 -3.12 30.03
C ARG A 539 -4.12 -2.34 30.47
N ALA A 540 -4.96 -1.95 29.53
CA ALA A 540 -6.21 -1.26 29.83
C ALA A 540 -7.01 -2.07 30.88
N PRO A 541 -7.54 -1.44 31.95
CA PRO A 541 -8.37 -2.11 32.93
C PRO A 541 -9.53 -2.84 32.24
N GLY A 542 -9.65 -4.16 32.44
CA GLY A 542 -10.69 -4.96 31.80
C GLY A 542 -10.38 -5.45 30.38
N TRP A 543 -9.11 -5.45 29.95
CA TRP A 543 -8.71 -6.06 28.67
C TRP A 543 -9.19 -7.50 28.52
N SER A 544 -9.60 -7.84 27.30
CA SER A 544 -10.31 -9.08 26.97
C SER A 544 -9.82 -9.65 25.65
N CYS A 545 -9.43 -10.92 25.64
CA CYS A 545 -9.04 -11.62 24.41
C CYS A 545 -10.19 -11.68 23.39
N VAL A 546 -11.44 -11.64 23.86
CA VAL A 546 -12.62 -11.59 22.99
C VAL A 546 -12.67 -10.27 22.22
N ASP A 547 -12.46 -9.14 22.89
CA ASP A 547 -12.45 -7.82 22.25
C ASP A 547 -11.30 -7.69 21.25
N GLY A 548 -10.10 -8.12 21.65
CA GLY A 548 -8.93 -8.12 20.76
C GLY A 548 -9.15 -8.97 19.51
N LEU A 549 -9.69 -10.18 19.64
CA LEU A 549 -10.00 -11.04 18.49
C LEU A 549 -11.14 -10.50 17.63
N GLU A 550 -12.22 -9.96 18.21
CA GLU A 550 -13.31 -9.32 17.43
C GLU A 550 -12.81 -8.14 16.59
N ARG A 551 -11.81 -7.42 17.10
CA ARG A 551 -11.20 -6.31 16.40
C ARG A 551 -10.30 -6.74 15.23
N VAL A 552 -9.54 -7.83 15.37
CA VAL A 552 -8.52 -8.22 14.36
C VAL A 552 -8.92 -9.39 13.46
N LEU A 553 -9.82 -10.28 13.88
CA LEU A 553 -10.25 -11.47 13.14
C LEU A 553 -11.64 -11.27 12.54
N GLY A 554 -11.70 -11.12 11.21
CA GLY A 554 -12.96 -10.97 10.47
C GLY A 554 -13.54 -12.30 10.00
N ILE A 555 -12.72 -13.15 9.39
CA ILE A 555 -13.13 -14.45 8.85
C ILE A 555 -12.20 -15.51 9.41
N ALA A 556 -12.72 -16.56 10.03
CA ALA A 556 -11.87 -17.66 10.49
C ALA A 556 -11.88 -18.80 9.47
N GLU A 557 -10.71 -19.30 9.04
CA GLU A 557 -10.65 -20.46 8.14
C GLU A 557 -11.14 -21.75 8.82
N PHE A 558 -10.81 -21.91 10.10
CA PHE A 558 -11.30 -22.98 10.95
C PHE A 558 -12.26 -22.41 12.00
N PRO A 559 -13.30 -23.17 12.42
CA PRO A 559 -14.18 -22.77 13.51
C PRO A 559 -13.38 -22.28 14.73
N THR A 560 -13.61 -21.02 15.09
CA THR A 560 -12.87 -20.34 16.16
C THR A 560 -13.83 -19.84 17.24
N VAL A 561 -13.49 -20.05 18.51
CA VAL A 561 -14.30 -19.58 19.65
C VAL A 561 -13.41 -18.85 20.65
N ALA A 562 -13.84 -17.70 21.15
CA ALA A 562 -13.15 -16.97 22.22
C ALA A 562 -14.08 -16.78 23.42
N ARG A 563 -13.58 -16.96 24.64
CA ARG A 563 -14.34 -16.81 25.89
C ARG A 563 -13.58 -16.00 26.93
N HIS A 564 -14.28 -15.10 27.61
CA HIS A 564 -13.80 -14.39 28.80
C HIS A 564 -14.98 -14.18 29.78
N GLY A 565 -14.95 -14.90 30.91
CA GLY A 565 -16.07 -14.92 31.84
C GLY A 565 -17.39 -15.37 31.18
N ARG A 566 -18.41 -14.52 31.20
CA ARG A 566 -19.71 -14.76 30.53
C ARG A 566 -19.72 -14.37 29.04
N ARG A 567 -18.73 -13.62 28.57
CA ARG A 567 -18.65 -13.18 27.18
C ARG A 567 -18.07 -14.28 26.30
N MET A 568 -18.71 -14.52 25.16
CA MET A 568 -18.28 -15.49 24.17
C MET A 568 -18.46 -14.93 22.77
N SER A 569 -17.45 -15.12 21.93
CA SER A 569 -17.51 -14.85 20.50
C SER A 569 -17.24 -16.14 19.73
N VAL A 570 -18.00 -16.37 18.66
CA VAL A 570 -17.86 -17.51 17.75
C VAL A 570 -17.65 -16.99 16.33
N TRP A 571 -16.72 -17.59 15.62
CA TRP A 571 -16.47 -17.41 14.18
C TRP A 571 -16.66 -18.77 13.48
N PRO A 572 -17.75 -18.96 12.72
CA PRO A 572 -17.90 -20.09 11.82
C PRO A 572 -16.83 -20.08 10.72
N ALA A 573 -16.52 -21.25 10.19
CA ALA A 573 -15.52 -21.39 9.13
C ALA A 573 -15.94 -20.64 7.85
N GLY A 574 -15.09 -19.74 7.38
CA GLY A 574 -15.27 -19.00 6.12
C GLY A 574 -16.37 -17.94 6.14
N GLU A 575 -16.94 -17.61 7.30
CA GLU A 575 -17.98 -16.58 7.44
C GLU A 575 -17.40 -15.29 8.04
N LEU A 576 -17.83 -14.14 7.50
CA LEU A 576 -17.50 -12.83 8.08
C LEU A 576 -18.29 -12.63 9.36
N LYS A 577 -17.58 -12.35 10.46
CA LYS A 577 -18.19 -11.84 11.69
C LYS A 577 -18.35 -10.32 11.59
N PRO A 578 -19.59 -9.79 11.53
CA PRO A 578 -19.79 -8.34 11.48
C PRO A 578 -19.35 -7.67 12.79
N ARG A 579 -18.76 -6.48 12.67
CA ARG A 579 -18.34 -5.65 13.80
C ARG A 579 -18.53 -4.17 13.48
N GLU A 580 -19.10 -3.44 14.42
CA GLU A 580 -19.09 -1.98 14.42
C GLU A 580 -17.86 -1.49 15.19
N GLY A 581 -16.97 -0.76 14.52
CA GLY A 581 -15.77 -0.20 15.14
C GLY A 581 -16.08 0.99 16.04
N ALA A 582 -15.25 1.22 17.07
CA ALA A 582 -15.46 2.36 17.95
C ALA A 582 -15.18 3.70 17.24
N ALA A 583 -15.85 4.77 17.67
CA ALA A 583 -15.64 6.10 17.09
C ALA A 583 -14.17 6.55 17.25
N GLY A 584 -13.51 6.91 16.16
CA GLY A 584 -12.10 7.31 16.14
C GLY A 584 -11.09 6.15 16.14
N GLU A 585 -11.55 4.90 16.10
CA GLU A 585 -10.70 3.72 15.93
C GLU A 585 -9.97 3.77 14.58
N ARG A 586 -8.64 3.64 14.61
CA ARG A 586 -7.80 3.72 13.41
C ARG A 586 -7.48 2.36 12.78
N PHE A 587 -7.53 1.29 13.58
CA PHE A 587 -7.18 -0.06 13.19
C PHE A 587 -8.19 -1.05 13.76
N GLY A 588 -8.69 -1.95 12.92
CA GLY A 588 -9.67 -2.97 13.29
C GLY A 588 -10.76 -3.16 12.23
N LEU A 589 -11.45 -4.29 12.29
CA LEU A 589 -12.56 -4.57 11.38
C LEU A 589 -13.74 -3.66 11.71
N ASN A 590 -14.19 -2.90 10.72
CA ASN A 590 -15.45 -2.18 10.79
C ASN A 590 -16.29 -2.60 9.58
N ALA A 591 -17.19 -3.55 9.74
CA ALA A 591 -18.07 -4.04 8.69
C ALA A 591 -19.35 -4.56 9.33
N HIS A 592 -20.46 -3.85 9.18
CA HIS A 592 -21.68 -4.12 9.94
C HIS A 592 -22.95 -3.77 9.16
N HIS A 593 -24.10 -3.99 9.82
CA HIS A 593 -25.44 -4.02 9.24
C HIS A 593 -25.57 -5.12 8.17
N ARG A 594 -26.07 -4.79 6.98
CA ARG A 594 -26.38 -5.79 5.96
C ARG A 594 -25.12 -6.17 5.20
N THR A 595 -24.91 -7.48 5.04
CA THR A 595 -23.76 -8.05 4.33
C THR A 595 -24.19 -9.03 3.25
N VAL A 596 -23.53 -8.99 2.09
CA VAL A 596 -23.81 -9.88 0.95
C VAL A 596 -22.50 -10.53 0.49
N ARG A 597 -22.42 -11.86 0.57
CA ARG A 597 -21.24 -12.63 0.18
C ARG A 597 -21.32 -13.05 -1.28
N TRP A 598 -20.21 -12.90 -2.00
CA TRP A 598 -20.01 -13.55 -3.31
C TRP A 598 -19.76 -15.05 -3.09
N ARG A 599 -20.67 -15.90 -3.58
CA ARG A 599 -20.65 -17.35 -3.32
C ARG A 599 -19.71 -18.13 -4.24
N GLU A 600 -19.53 -17.65 -5.47
CA GLU A 600 -18.72 -18.29 -6.51
C GLU A 600 -17.31 -17.67 -6.61
N ALA A 601 -16.82 -17.09 -5.51
CA ALA A 601 -15.48 -16.51 -5.47
C ALA A 601 -14.41 -17.60 -5.69
N PRO A 602 -13.32 -17.30 -6.43
CA PRO A 602 -12.20 -18.20 -6.59
C PRO A 602 -11.59 -18.64 -5.26
N ASP A 603 -11.02 -19.85 -5.22
CA ASP A 603 -10.29 -20.35 -4.06
C ASP A 603 -9.15 -19.38 -3.67
N GLY A 604 -9.12 -18.96 -2.41
CA GLY A 604 -8.17 -17.96 -1.91
C GLY A 604 -8.69 -16.52 -1.91
N VAL A 605 -9.90 -16.28 -2.43
CA VAL A 605 -10.55 -14.95 -2.40
C VAL A 605 -11.91 -15.05 -1.73
N GLN A 606 -12.23 -14.10 -0.86
CA GLN A 606 -13.60 -13.92 -0.38
C GLN A 606 -13.98 -12.44 -0.42
N VAL A 607 -15.11 -12.13 -1.04
CA VAL A 607 -15.68 -10.79 -1.06
C VAL A 607 -17.01 -10.78 -0.33
N VAL A 608 -17.13 -9.90 0.65
CA VAL A 608 -18.36 -9.64 1.38
C VAL A 608 -18.69 -8.17 1.30
N TRP A 609 -19.70 -7.81 0.52
CA TRP A 609 -20.26 -6.47 0.46
C TRP A 609 -20.89 -6.12 1.80
N CYS A 610 -20.68 -4.91 2.29
CA CYS A 610 -21.22 -4.43 3.57
C CYS A 610 -21.86 -3.06 3.41
N GLU A 611 -22.98 -2.85 4.09
CA GLU A 611 -23.72 -1.60 4.04
C GLU A 611 -22.93 -0.44 4.68
N ARG A 612 -22.21 -0.72 5.78
CA ARG A 612 -21.34 0.25 6.44
C ARG A 612 -19.97 -0.34 6.75
N GLY A 613 -18.96 0.51 6.58
CA GLY A 613 -17.56 0.14 6.80
C GLY A 613 -16.97 -0.63 5.61
N GLY A 614 -15.96 -1.45 5.86
CA GLY A 614 -15.22 -2.25 4.90
C GLY A 614 -13.82 -2.55 5.43
N GLY A 615 -13.03 -3.30 4.65
CA GLY A 615 -11.65 -3.59 5.01
C GLY A 615 -10.99 -4.61 4.10
N VAL A 616 -9.68 -4.76 4.28
CA VAL A 616 -8.89 -5.82 3.64
C VAL A 616 -8.44 -6.78 4.73
N LEU A 617 -8.58 -8.07 4.46
CA LEU A 617 -8.13 -9.15 5.33
C LEU A 617 -7.09 -9.98 4.58
N VAL A 618 -6.11 -10.50 5.31
CA VAL A 618 -5.19 -11.54 4.83
C VAL A 618 -5.30 -12.72 5.78
N ASP A 619 -5.62 -13.90 5.24
CA ASP A 619 -5.90 -15.11 6.02
C ASP A 619 -6.93 -14.88 7.14
N GLY A 620 -7.91 -14.02 6.86
CA GLY A 620 -8.99 -13.69 7.79
C GLY A 620 -8.71 -12.56 8.77
N LEU A 621 -7.47 -12.10 8.85
CA LEU A 621 -7.02 -11.06 9.76
C LEU A 621 -6.95 -9.69 9.10
N VAL A 622 -7.39 -8.65 9.80
CA VAL A 622 -7.40 -7.27 9.31
C VAL A 622 -5.99 -6.80 8.99
N VAL A 623 -5.84 -6.15 7.84
CA VAL A 623 -4.61 -5.49 7.38
C VAL A 623 -4.95 -4.19 6.66
N HIS A 624 -3.96 -3.31 6.52
CA HIS A 624 -4.06 -2.08 5.74
C HIS A 624 -3.10 -2.09 4.56
N PRO A 625 -3.53 -1.65 3.37
CA PRO A 625 -2.60 -1.43 2.28
C PRO A 625 -1.69 -0.23 2.59
N ALA A 626 -0.37 -0.42 2.47
CA ALA A 626 0.60 0.67 2.56
C ALA A 626 0.49 1.60 1.35
N VAL A 627 0.28 1.03 0.15
CA VAL A 627 -0.01 1.81 -1.06
C VAL A 627 -1.52 1.95 -1.23
N ARG A 628 -2.03 3.19 -1.07
CA ARG A 628 -3.46 3.49 -1.11
C ARG A 628 -3.83 4.26 -2.38
N ARG A 629 -4.15 3.49 -3.42
CA ARG A 629 -4.60 4.02 -4.70
C ARG A 629 -5.73 3.18 -5.29
N GLY A 630 -6.41 3.76 -6.26
CA GLY A 630 -7.44 3.07 -7.01
C GLY A 630 -8.72 2.82 -6.19
N VAL A 631 -9.14 1.55 -6.10
CA VAL A 631 -10.29 1.14 -5.28
C VAL A 631 -10.02 1.21 -3.78
N LEU A 632 -8.74 1.24 -3.37
CA LEU A 632 -8.32 1.34 -1.98
C LEU A 632 -8.35 2.81 -1.53
N SER A 633 -9.13 3.10 -0.50
CA SER A 633 -9.35 4.47 0.00
C SER A 633 -8.11 5.02 0.69
N GLN A 634 -7.84 6.31 0.49
CA GLN A 634 -6.79 7.05 1.21
C GLN A 634 -7.12 7.30 2.68
N THR A 635 -8.41 7.17 3.06
CA THR A 635 -8.91 7.43 4.42
C THR A 635 -9.45 6.17 5.08
N GLY A 636 -9.44 6.10 6.41
CA GLY A 636 -10.00 4.97 7.15
C GLY A 636 -9.24 3.65 6.92
N PRO A 637 -9.94 2.49 6.96
CA PRO A 637 -9.31 1.16 6.96
C PRO A 637 -8.77 0.69 5.60
N GLY A 638 -8.81 1.54 4.57
CA GLY A 638 -8.26 1.24 3.23
C GLY A 638 -9.26 0.68 2.23
N LEU A 639 -10.44 0.20 2.64
CA LEU A 639 -11.55 -0.19 1.75
C LEU A 639 -12.90 0.11 2.42
N THR A 640 -13.90 0.53 1.66
CA THR A 640 -15.24 0.85 2.17
C THR A 640 -16.29 0.31 1.20
N GLY A 641 -17.40 -0.24 1.73
CA GLY A 641 -18.45 -0.93 0.97
C GLY A 641 -18.22 -2.43 0.83
N ALA A 642 -16.99 -2.92 1.04
CA ALA A 642 -16.67 -4.34 0.95
C ALA A 642 -15.58 -4.75 1.94
N VAL A 643 -15.63 -6.01 2.34
CA VAL A 643 -14.54 -6.73 2.98
C VAL A 643 -13.96 -7.71 1.96
N VAL A 644 -12.67 -7.59 1.67
CA VAL A 644 -11.94 -8.49 0.77
C VAL A 644 -10.92 -9.28 1.58
N ASN A 645 -11.07 -10.60 1.63
CA ASN A 645 -10.11 -11.51 2.24
C ASN A 645 -9.26 -12.18 1.16
N LEU A 646 -7.94 -12.05 1.28
CA LEU A 646 -6.95 -12.67 0.41
C LEU A 646 -6.22 -13.77 1.16
N SER A 647 -6.17 -14.97 0.60
CA SER A 647 -5.48 -16.13 1.17
C SER A 647 -4.90 -17.05 0.09
N GLY A 648 -4.05 -17.98 0.48
CA GLY A 648 -3.44 -18.94 -0.44
C GLY A 648 -2.66 -18.24 -1.56
N ALA A 649 -3.00 -18.51 -2.81
CA ALA A 649 -2.33 -17.94 -3.98
C ALA A 649 -2.55 -16.43 -4.17
N PHE A 650 -3.57 -15.86 -3.54
CA PHE A 650 -3.87 -14.42 -3.60
C PHE A 650 -3.30 -13.64 -2.41
N ALA A 651 -2.72 -14.32 -1.41
CA ALA A 651 -2.11 -13.66 -0.27
C ALA A 651 -0.86 -12.87 -0.70
N PRO A 652 -0.69 -11.62 -0.22
CA PRO A 652 0.47 -10.80 -0.57
C PRO A 652 1.78 -11.42 -0.08
N GLU A 653 2.84 -11.31 -0.86
CA GLU A 653 4.18 -11.83 -0.57
C GLU A 653 4.91 -11.04 0.52
N ARG A 654 4.59 -9.75 0.69
CA ARG A 654 5.25 -8.86 1.65
C ARG A 654 4.23 -8.16 2.54
N LEU A 655 4.33 -8.46 3.83
CA LEU A 655 3.63 -7.77 4.91
C LEU A 655 4.66 -7.07 5.81
N SER A 656 4.22 -6.07 6.57
CA SER A 656 5.02 -5.48 7.65
C SER A 656 5.39 -6.51 8.72
N ALA A 657 6.40 -6.19 9.56
CA ALA A 657 6.87 -7.11 10.60
C ALA A 657 5.80 -7.44 11.66
N ASP A 658 4.91 -6.49 11.96
CA ASP A 658 3.72 -6.65 12.82
C ASP A 658 2.49 -7.19 12.05
N ARG A 659 2.64 -7.46 10.75
CA ARG A 659 1.62 -8.01 9.85
C ARG A 659 0.31 -7.21 9.83
N THR A 660 0.37 -5.92 10.12
CA THR A 660 -0.80 -5.03 10.04
C THR A 660 -0.87 -4.33 8.70
N GLU A 661 0.20 -4.31 7.91
CA GLU A 661 0.26 -3.62 6.62
C GLU A 661 0.69 -4.53 5.46
N ILE A 662 0.01 -4.40 4.32
CA ILE A 662 0.42 -4.97 3.03
C ILE A 662 1.42 -4.02 2.39
N LEU A 663 2.64 -4.50 2.15
CA LEU A 663 3.71 -3.73 1.52
C LEU A 663 3.70 -3.85 -0.01
N ASP A 664 3.07 -4.91 -0.53
CA ASP A 664 2.86 -5.10 -1.96
C ASP A 664 1.80 -4.16 -2.54
N GLU A 665 1.88 -3.95 -3.84
CA GLU A 665 0.86 -3.22 -4.60
C GLU A 665 -0.27 -4.18 -4.99
N VAL A 666 -1.40 -4.12 -4.27
CA VAL A 666 -2.54 -5.04 -4.47
C VAL A 666 -3.78 -4.35 -5.08
N SER A 667 -3.71 -3.04 -5.38
CA SER A 667 -4.89 -2.28 -5.82
C SER A 667 -5.55 -2.83 -7.09
N ASP A 668 -4.76 -3.29 -8.06
CA ASP A 668 -5.27 -3.78 -9.35
C ASP A 668 -5.94 -5.15 -9.18
N THR A 669 -5.31 -6.08 -8.45
CA THR A 669 -5.88 -7.38 -8.11
C THR A 669 -7.19 -7.23 -7.33
N VAL A 670 -7.23 -6.34 -6.33
CA VAL A 670 -8.44 -6.07 -5.55
C VAL A 670 -9.54 -5.45 -6.42
N ARG A 671 -9.19 -4.56 -7.37
CA ARG A 671 -10.14 -3.97 -8.31
C ARG A 671 -10.77 -5.02 -9.22
N GLU A 672 -9.98 -5.93 -9.78
CA GLU A 672 -10.46 -7.01 -10.67
C GLU A 672 -11.40 -7.95 -9.94
N VAL A 673 -11.01 -8.41 -8.75
CA VAL A 673 -11.85 -9.23 -7.87
C VAL A 673 -13.17 -8.54 -7.52
N LEU A 674 -13.13 -7.24 -7.17
CA LEU A 674 -14.34 -6.48 -6.84
C LEU A 674 -15.24 -6.26 -8.06
N ALA A 675 -14.67 -6.14 -9.27
CA ALA A 675 -15.44 -5.99 -10.49
C ALA A 675 -16.24 -7.25 -10.84
N GLU A 676 -15.65 -8.43 -10.68
CA GLU A 676 -16.38 -9.70 -10.84
C GLU A 676 -17.44 -9.88 -9.75
N ALA A 677 -17.07 -9.65 -8.49
CA ALA A 677 -17.99 -9.74 -7.36
C ALA A 677 -19.17 -8.75 -7.46
N ALA A 678 -18.99 -7.60 -8.14
CA ALA A 678 -20.05 -6.62 -8.34
C ALA A 678 -21.10 -7.12 -9.34
N ARG A 679 -20.71 -7.91 -10.35
CA ARG A 679 -21.67 -8.53 -11.29
C ARG A 679 -22.58 -9.52 -10.58
N ASP A 680 -22.01 -10.34 -9.69
CA ASP A 680 -22.76 -11.29 -8.84
C ASP A 680 -23.71 -10.56 -7.86
N LEU A 681 -23.21 -9.50 -7.21
CA LEU A 681 -24.02 -8.68 -6.30
C LEU A 681 -25.27 -8.13 -6.98
N VAL A 682 -25.13 -7.63 -8.22
CA VAL A 682 -26.23 -7.01 -8.95
C VAL A 682 -27.20 -8.05 -9.51
N ALA A 683 -26.71 -9.22 -9.94
CA ALA A 683 -27.52 -10.32 -10.44
C ALA A 683 -28.43 -10.92 -9.35
N THR A 684 -28.00 -10.87 -8.10
CA THR A 684 -28.81 -11.35 -6.99
C THR A 684 -29.86 -10.29 -6.61
N GLU A 685 -31.15 -10.62 -6.61
CA GLU A 685 -32.26 -9.71 -6.21
C GLU A 685 -32.26 -9.39 -4.69
N GLN A 686 -31.12 -9.00 -4.13
CA GLN A 686 -30.97 -8.57 -2.74
C GLN A 686 -31.14 -7.05 -2.62
N GLN A 687 -31.44 -6.51 -1.44
CA GLN A 687 -31.66 -5.06 -1.27
C GLN A 687 -30.36 -4.19 -1.29
N LEU A 688 -29.22 -4.70 -1.76
CA LEU A 688 -28.00 -3.93 -2.11
C LEU A 688 -27.61 -4.25 -3.57
N PRO A 689 -26.97 -3.32 -4.31
CA PRO A 689 -26.69 -1.93 -3.95
C PRO A 689 -27.96 -1.06 -3.93
N THR A 690 -27.94 0.01 -3.13
CA THR A 690 -28.89 1.13 -3.21
C THR A 690 -28.17 2.39 -3.69
N PHE A 691 -28.91 3.40 -4.16
CA PHE A 691 -28.30 4.67 -4.60
C PHE A 691 -27.52 5.37 -3.48
N ASP A 692 -28.09 5.40 -2.26
CA ASP A 692 -27.45 6.00 -1.08
C ASP A 692 -26.17 5.26 -0.69
N TRP A 693 -26.17 3.92 -0.81
CA TRP A 693 -24.99 3.11 -0.54
C TRP A 693 -23.88 3.36 -1.56
N ILE A 694 -24.18 3.37 -2.87
CA ILE A 694 -23.19 3.71 -3.92
C ILE A 694 -22.61 5.11 -3.67
N SER A 695 -23.46 6.07 -3.29
CA SER A 695 -23.04 7.45 -2.99
C SER A 695 -22.13 7.53 -1.74
N SER A 696 -22.38 6.70 -0.72
CA SER A 696 -21.53 6.59 0.48
C SER A 696 -20.16 5.95 0.16
N VAL A 697 -20.14 4.93 -0.71
CA VAL A 697 -18.90 4.32 -1.20
C VAL A 697 -18.09 5.35 -2.01
N ALA A 698 -18.74 6.14 -2.86
CA ALA A 698 -18.09 7.15 -3.69
C ALA A 698 -17.32 8.22 -2.87
N GLU A 699 -17.77 8.50 -1.64
CA GLU A 699 -17.08 9.44 -0.75
C GLU A 699 -15.66 8.95 -0.36
N HIS A 700 -15.48 7.64 -0.26
CA HIS A 700 -14.24 7.01 0.16
C HIS A 700 -13.44 6.44 -1.02
N SER A 701 -14.14 5.89 -2.04
CA SER A 701 -13.56 5.27 -3.23
C SER A 701 -14.50 5.43 -4.44
N VAL A 702 -14.24 6.47 -5.24
CA VAL A 702 -15.00 6.73 -6.47
C VAL A 702 -14.85 5.61 -7.50
N GLN A 703 -13.69 4.95 -7.57
CA GLN A 703 -13.47 3.86 -8.51
C GLN A 703 -14.29 2.62 -8.16
N LEU A 704 -14.40 2.28 -6.87
CA LEU A 704 -15.25 1.17 -6.45
C LEU A 704 -16.73 1.50 -6.69
N ALA A 705 -17.14 2.73 -6.42
CA ALA A 705 -18.49 3.18 -6.72
C ALA A 705 -18.81 3.09 -8.22
N ASP A 706 -17.87 3.48 -9.09
CA ASP A 706 -17.99 3.33 -10.55
C ASP A 706 -18.14 1.87 -10.97
N VAL A 707 -17.31 0.97 -10.41
CA VAL A 707 -17.40 -0.48 -10.68
C VAL A 707 -18.79 -1.02 -10.37
N VAL A 708 -19.35 -0.70 -9.20
CA VAL A 708 -20.67 -1.18 -8.81
C VAL A 708 -21.80 -0.48 -9.59
N ALA A 709 -21.68 0.81 -9.86
CA ALA A 709 -22.65 1.55 -10.67
C ALA A 709 -22.72 1.05 -12.11
N ALA A 710 -21.56 0.78 -12.72
CA ALA A 710 -21.47 0.21 -14.07
C ALA A 710 -22.09 -1.19 -14.13
N ALA A 711 -21.79 -2.06 -13.17
CA ALA A 711 -22.42 -3.37 -13.07
C ALA A 711 -23.95 -3.26 -12.91
N THR A 712 -24.43 -2.31 -12.10
CA THR A 712 -25.86 -2.05 -11.88
C THR A 712 -26.57 -1.60 -13.15
N ALA A 713 -25.96 -0.66 -13.89
CA ALA A 713 -26.47 -0.16 -15.16
C ALA A 713 -26.50 -1.24 -16.24
N ALA A 714 -25.44 -2.05 -16.34
CA ALA A 714 -25.34 -3.15 -17.30
C ALA A 714 -26.42 -4.22 -17.07
N ALA A 715 -26.80 -4.48 -15.81
CA ALA A 715 -27.89 -5.40 -15.48
C ALA A 715 -29.30 -4.80 -15.65
N GLY A 716 -29.42 -3.51 -16.01
CA GLY A 716 -30.72 -2.83 -16.12
C GLY A 716 -31.46 -2.68 -14.80
N ARG A 717 -30.74 -2.72 -13.66
CA ARG A 717 -31.34 -2.73 -12.33
C ARG A 717 -31.79 -1.33 -11.93
N ARG A 718 -33.03 -1.21 -11.46
CA ARG A 718 -33.56 0.05 -10.92
C ARG A 718 -33.14 0.24 -9.47
N LEU A 719 -32.66 1.44 -9.14
CA LEU A 719 -32.28 1.81 -7.78
C LEU A 719 -33.32 2.75 -7.16
N THR A 720 -33.59 2.60 -5.88
CA THR A 720 -34.46 3.51 -5.13
C THR A 720 -33.64 4.38 -4.18
N ALA A 721 -34.00 5.67 -4.08
CA ALA A 721 -33.54 6.58 -3.03
C ALA A 721 -34.72 7.40 -2.52
N ASP A 722 -35.14 7.18 -1.27
CA ASP A 722 -36.36 7.75 -0.67
C ASP A 722 -37.60 7.56 -1.57
N ARG A 723 -38.12 8.63 -2.19
CA ARG A 723 -39.29 8.60 -3.10
C ARG A 723 -38.93 8.44 -4.59
N TRP A 724 -37.63 8.44 -4.93
CA TRP A 724 -37.15 8.48 -6.31
C TRP A 724 -36.73 7.09 -6.80
N ASN A 725 -36.98 6.83 -8.07
CA ASN A 725 -36.63 5.57 -8.75
C ASN A 725 -35.73 5.89 -9.95
N PHE A 726 -34.49 5.40 -9.89
CA PHE A 726 -33.44 5.64 -10.87
C PHE A 726 -33.34 4.45 -11.81
N ASP A 727 -33.63 4.67 -13.09
CA ASP A 727 -33.39 3.70 -14.15
C ASP A 727 -31.91 3.76 -14.55
N THR A 728 -31.08 2.98 -13.87
CA THR A 728 -29.61 3.11 -13.97
C THR A 728 -29.07 2.84 -15.37
N ALA A 729 -29.77 2.07 -16.20
CA ALA A 729 -29.39 1.88 -17.61
C ALA A 729 -29.42 3.19 -18.39
N ARG A 730 -30.29 4.14 -18.00
CA ARG A 730 -30.49 5.43 -18.66
C ARG A 730 -29.87 6.58 -17.87
N THR A 731 -30.04 6.60 -16.56
CA THR A 731 -29.55 7.68 -15.68
C THR A 731 -28.09 7.48 -15.31
N GLY A 732 -27.62 6.24 -15.23
CA GLY A 732 -26.45 5.89 -14.45
C GLY A 732 -26.63 6.24 -12.97
N CYS A 733 -25.53 6.51 -12.27
CA CYS A 733 -25.52 6.93 -10.88
C CYS A 733 -24.67 8.20 -10.71
N LEU A 734 -25.29 9.38 -10.74
CA LEU A 734 -24.64 10.63 -10.32
C LEU A 734 -25.09 10.98 -8.91
N PRO A 735 -24.22 10.99 -7.88
CA PRO A 735 -24.65 11.23 -6.50
C PRO A 735 -25.36 12.58 -6.30
N GLY A 736 -25.04 13.59 -7.11
CA GLY A 736 -25.74 14.87 -7.14
C GLY A 736 -27.10 14.86 -7.86
N ASP A 737 -27.58 13.73 -8.39
CA ASP A 737 -28.89 13.64 -9.08
C ASP A 737 -30.10 14.14 -8.27
N PRO A 738 -30.19 13.94 -6.94
CA PRO A 738 -31.29 14.49 -6.15
C PRO A 738 -31.48 16.01 -6.29
N PHE A 739 -30.41 16.75 -6.61
CA PHE A 739 -30.46 18.18 -6.90
C PHE A 739 -31.38 18.52 -8.08
N PHE A 740 -31.41 17.68 -9.13
CA PHE A 740 -32.20 17.94 -10.33
C PHE A 740 -33.67 17.49 -10.19
N LEU A 741 -33.95 16.66 -9.19
CA LEU A 741 -35.29 16.14 -8.90
C LEU A 741 -36.04 16.97 -7.86
N GLU A 742 -35.33 17.70 -6.99
CA GLU A 742 -35.91 18.64 -6.02
C GLU A 742 -35.84 20.10 -6.50
N ALA A 743 -36.99 20.73 -6.71
CA ALA A 743 -37.10 22.16 -7.01
C ALA A 743 -36.90 23.03 -5.74
N GLY A 744 -35.78 22.85 -5.03
CA GLY A 744 -35.43 23.58 -3.80
C GLY A 744 -34.23 22.98 -3.06
N PRO A 745 -33.68 23.68 -2.04
CA PRO A 745 -32.56 23.17 -1.26
C PRO A 745 -32.93 21.88 -0.51
N LEU A 746 -32.18 20.80 -0.78
CA LEU A 746 -32.30 19.50 -0.11
C LEU A 746 -32.25 19.67 1.42
N ARG A 747 -33.18 19.04 2.15
CA ARG A 747 -33.14 19.01 3.62
C ARG A 747 -31.84 18.36 4.10
N VAL A 748 -31.01 19.15 4.78
CA VAL A 748 -29.57 18.89 5.05
C VAL A 748 -29.29 17.62 5.86
N GLU A 749 -30.26 17.03 6.57
CA GLU A 749 -29.99 15.97 7.55
C GLU A 749 -30.16 14.52 7.04
N ARG A 750 -30.84 14.29 5.90
CA ARG A 750 -31.29 12.92 5.53
C ARG A 750 -30.38 12.16 4.56
N TYR A 751 -29.45 12.82 3.85
CA TYR A 751 -28.68 12.21 2.76
C TYR A 751 -27.15 12.26 2.98
N PRO A 752 -26.36 11.35 2.36
CA PRO A 752 -24.90 11.36 2.42
C PRO A 752 -24.32 12.72 2.01
N MET A 753 -23.20 13.14 2.61
CA MET A 753 -22.52 14.40 2.28
C MET A 753 -22.23 14.54 0.79
N TRP A 754 -21.87 13.43 0.14
CA TRP A 754 -21.58 13.38 -1.28
C TRP A 754 -22.77 13.71 -2.20
N THR A 755 -24.02 13.58 -1.72
CA THR A 755 -25.21 13.94 -2.51
C THR A 755 -25.58 15.42 -2.45
N LYS A 756 -24.95 16.18 -1.53
CA LYS A 756 -25.26 17.59 -1.28
C LYS A 756 -24.46 18.46 -2.23
N VAL A 757 -25.09 18.91 -3.31
CA VAL A 757 -24.48 19.82 -4.28
C VAL A 757 -25.32 21.08 -4.42
N ASP A 758 -24.69 22.25 -4.39
CA ASP A 758 -25.33 23.55 -4.57
C ASP A 758 -24.74 24.32 -5.76
N GLY A 759 -25.27 25.53 -6.01
CA GLY A 759 -24.86 26.35 -7.15
C GLY A 759 -25.43 25.88 -8.48
N ALA A 760 -24.78 26.30 -9.57
CA ALA A 760 -25.27 26.07 -10.93
C ALA A 760 -24.33 25.15 -11.74
N PRO A 761 -24.82 24.07 -12.38
CA PRO A 761 -24.01 23.33 -13.34
C PRO A 761 -24.01 24.03 -14.70
N TYR A 762 -23.12 23.61 -15.60
CA TYR A 762 -23.20 24.01 -17.01
C TYR A 762 -24.57 23.65 -17.61
N ASP A 763 -25.04 24.48 -18.54
CA ASP A 763 -26.34 24.26 -19.20
C ASP A 763 -26.44 22.89 -19.90
N HIS A 764 -25.36 22.41 -20.51
CA HIS A 764 -25.33 21.07 -21.13
C HIS A 764 -25.42 19.93 -20.10
N VAL A 765 -24.89 20.12 -18.89
CA VAL A 765 -24.99 19.14 -17.79
C VAL A 765 -26.40 19.14 -17.22
N LEU A 766 -27.00 20.32 -17.02
CA LEU A 766 -28.41 20.44 -16.62
C LEU A 766 -29.32 19.75 -17.64
N LEU A 767 -29.14 20.05 -18.93
CA LEU A 767 -29.92 19.47 -20.02
C LEU A 767 -29.70 17.94 -20.11
N TRP A 768 -28.46 17.48 -19.98
CA TRP A 768 -28.12 16.06 -19.94
C TRP A 768 -28.90 15.31 -18.85
N ARG A 769 -28.91 15.84 -17.62
CA ARG A 769 -29.63 15.20 -16.50
C ARG A 769 -31.15 15.25 -16.69
N ILE A 770 -31.70 16.33 -17.23
CA ILE A 770 -33.14 16.41 -17.57
C ILE A 770 -33.52 15.33 -18.61
N LEU A 771 -32.70 15.15 -19.64
CA LEU A 771 -32.91 14.12 -20.68
C LEU A 771 -32.78 12.69 -20.12
N ALA A 772 -31.86 12.47 -19.18
CA ALA A 772 -31.64 11.19 -18.51
C ALA A 772 -32.81 10.78 -17.59
N HIS A 773 -33.47 11.74 -16.95
CA HIS A 773 -34.55 11.51 -15.98
C HIS A 773 -35.98 11.53 -16.57
N ARG A 774 -36.16 11.25 -17.87
CA ARG A 774 -37.51 11.26 -18.50
C ARG A 774 -38.47 10.19 -17.94
N PRO A 775 -39.77 10.46 -17.73
CA PRO A 775 -40.47 11.72 -17.95
C PRO A 775 -40.10 12.73 -16.85
N ASN A 776 -39.72 13.93 -17.26
CA ASN A 776 -39.42 15.05 -16.38
C ASN A 776 -40.33 16.24 -16.78
N PRO A 777 -41.09 16.85 -15.86
CA PRO A 777 -42.06 17.90 -16.21
C PRO A 777 -41.42 19.17 -16.80
N VAL A 778 -40.13 19.39 -16.55
CA VAL A 778 -39.37 20.51 -17.13
C VAL A 778 -39.06 20.29 -18.61
N PHE A 779 -38.97 19.04 -19.06
CA PHE A 779 -38.60 18.69 -20.42
C PHE A 779 -39.54 19.31 -21.46
N ASP A 780 -40.86 19.18 -21.26
CA ASP A 780 -41.85 19.72 -22.21
C ASP A 780 -41.81 21.25 -22.29
N THR A 781 -41.48 21.92 -21.18
CA THR A 781 -41.29 23.37 -21.14
C THR A 781 -40.09 23.79 -21.99
N LEU A 782 -38.96 23.08 -21.90
CA LEU A 782 -37.77 23.38 -22.69
C LEU A 782 -37.94 22.99 -24.17
N ALA A 783 -38.61 21.88 -24.45
CA ALA A 783 -38.88 21.41 -25.81
C ALA A 783 -39.77 22.38 -26.61
N ALA A 784 -40.55 23.24 -25.94
CA ALA A 784 -41.30 24.32 -26.60
C ALA A 784 -40.39 25.41 -27.19
N PHE A 785 -39.23 25.66 -26.58
CA PHE A 785 -38.24 26.64 -27.08
C PHE A 785 -37.23 26.01 -28.06
N HIS A 786 -36.99 24.70 -27.96
CA HIS A 786 -36.12 23.96 -28.88
C HIS A 786 -36.67 22.56 -29.18
N PRO A 787 -37.49 22.37 -30.23
CA PRO A 787 -38.15 21.10 -30.54
C PRO A 787 -37.22 19.90 -30.74
N ASP A 788 -35.99 20.12 -31.21
CA ASP A 788 -35.00 19.04 -31.44
C ASP A 788 -34.60 18.31 -30.15
N LEU A 789 -34.93 18.82 -28.96
CA LEU A 789 -34.77 18.04 -27.72
C LEU A 789 -35.54 16.72 -27.75
N ARG A 790 -36.61 16.63 -28.56
CA ARG A 790 -37.42 15.41 -28.74
C ARG A 790 -36.75 14.36 -29.61
N THR A 791 -35.72 14.70 -30.39
CA THR A 791 -35.01 13.75 -31.26
C THR A 791 -33.89 13.01 -30.52
N VAL A 792 -33.60 13.36 -29.27
CA VAL A 792 -32.60 12.66 -28.44
C VAL A 792 -33.18 11.38 -27.85
N ASP A 793 -32.73 10.24 -28.38
CA ASP A 793 -33.18 8.92 -27.94
C ASP A 793 -32.49 8.47 -26.65
N ALA A 794 -31.16 8.54 -26.59
CA ALA A 794 -30.36 8.09 -25.45
C ALA A 794 -29.20 9.03 -25.13
N VAL A 795 -28.93 9.20 -23.84
CA VAL A 795 -27.79 9.96 -23.32
C VAL A 795 -26.85 9.03 -22.57
N LEU A 796 -25.59 9.44 -22.45
CA LEU A 796 -24.57 8.68 -21.72
C LEU A 796 -24.97 8.52 -20.24
N PRO A 797 -24.98 7.30 -19.67
CA PRO A 797 -25.18 7.10 -18.24
C PRO A 797 -24.06 7.74 -17.41
N ALA A 798 -24.44 8.36 -16.29
CA ALA A 798 -23.48 8.97 -15.38
C ALA A 798 -22.78 7.92 -14.50
N LEU A 799 -21.53 8.19 -14.17
CA LEU A 799 -20.75 7.44 -13.19
C LEU A 799 -20.59 8.27 -11.90
N PRO A 800 -20.48 7.64 -10.73
CA PRO A 800 -20.22 8.34 -9.47
C PRO A 800 -19.01 9.28 -9.51
N SER A 801 -17.95 8.91 -10.25
CA SER A 801 -16.76 9.72 -10.45
C SER A 801 -16.98 11.00 -11.26
N ASP A 802 -18.04 11.09 -12.07
CA ASP A 802 -18.34 12.29 -12.87
C ASP A 802 -18.53 13.52 -11.98
N GLN A 803 -19.01 13.34 -10.75
CA GLN A 803 -19.15 14.45 -9.80
C GLN A 803 -17.82 15.14 -9.48
N LEU A 804 -16.68 14.43 -9.52
CA LEU A 804 -15.36 15.03 -9.34
C LEU A 804 -15.00 15.98 -10.48
N LEU A 805 -15.59 15.79 -11.66
CA LEU A 805 -15.37 16.61 -12.86
C LEU A 805 -16.36 17.78 -12.94
N LEU A 806 -17.57 17.57 -12.43
CA LEU A 806 -18.71 18.48 -12.56
C LEU A 806 -18.88 19.43 -11.37
N ALA A 807 -18.37 19.05 -10.20
CA ALA A 807 -18.51 19.79 -8.96
C ALA A 807 -17.19 19.88 -8.21
N HIS A 808 -17.08 20.88 -7.34
CA HIS A 808 -15.94 21.07 -6.46
C HIS A 808 -16.38 21.19 -5.01
N ARG A 809 -15.52 20.76 -4.08
CA ARG A 809 -15.70 20.99 -2.64
C ARG A 809 -14.49 21.74 -2.11
N ARG A 810 -14.72 22.85 -1.40
CA ARG A 810 -13.65 23.59 -0.70
C ARG A 810 -13.36 22.94 0.66
N PRO A 811 -12.12 23.00 1.17
CA PRO A 811 -11.82 22.57 2.53
C PRO A 811 -12.73 23.29 3.54
N GLY A 812 -13.33 22.53 4.47
CA GLY A 812 -14.23 23.07 5.50
C GLY A 812 -15.70 23.25 5.08
N GLN A 813 -16.04 23.12 3.79
CA GLN A 813 -17.44 23.12 3.34
C GLN A 813 -18.11 21.76 3.58
N ARG A 814 -19.39 21.80 3.97
CA ARG A 814 -20.23 20.60 4.20
C ARG A 814 -21.01 20.15 2.96
N HIS A 815 -20.84 20.81 1.83
CA HIS A 815 -21.51 20.51 0.56
C HIS A 815 -20.54 20.72 -0.61
N TRP A 816 -20.86 20.12 -1.74
CA TRP A 816 -20.23 20.37 -3.04
C TRP A 816 -20.89 21.56 -3.72
N THR A 817 -20.21 22.17 -4.67
CA THR A 817 -20.73 23.25 -5.51
C THR A 817 -20.46 22.93 -6.98
N TRP A 818 -21.49 23.00 -7.81
CA TRP A 818 -21.38 22.78 -9.26
C TRP A 818 -20.43 23.79 -9.92
N ILE A 819 -19.73 23.33 -10.96
CA ILE A 819 -18.84 24.17 -11.76
C ILE A 819 -19.65 24.80 -12.89
N GLN A 820 -19.60 26.13 -12.96
CA GLN A 820 -20.49 26.95 -13.81
C GLN A 820 -19.86 27.34 -15.16
N HIS A 821 -18.54 27.53 -15.18
CA HIS A 821 -17.81 28.04 -16.35
C HIS A 821 -16.39 27.50 -16.37
N ALA A 822 -15.81 27.47 -17.57
CA ALA A 822 -14.41 27.10 -17.74
C ALA A 822 -13.49 28.06 -16.98
N GLY A 823 -12.45 27.53 -16.33
CA GLY A 823 -11.48 28.33 -15.60
C GLY A 823 -10.78 27.56 -14.50
N ALA A 824 -10.11 28.29 -13.61
CA ALA A 824 -9.26 27.75 -12.54
C ALA A 824 -9.95 26.69 -11.66
N MET A 825 -11.24 26.86 -11.34
CA MET A 825 -11.98 25.88 -10.52
C MET A 825 -12.23 24.55 -11.26
N GLN A 826 -12.52 24.59 -12.58
CA GLN A 826 -12.67 23.39 -13.39
C GLN A 826 -11.34 22.65 -13.49
N GLN A 827 -10.25 23.37 -13.75
CA GLN A 827 -8.92 22.78 -13.82
C GLN A 827 -8.51 22.11 -12.50
N ALA A 828 -8.79 22.75 -11.36
CA ALA A 828 -8.53 22.18 -10.03
C ALA A 828 -9.37 20.93 -9.74
N ALA A 829 -10.59 20.86 -10.28
CA ALA A 829 -11.44 19.68 -10.17
C ALA A 829 -10.87 18.53 -11.02
N LEU A 830 -10.48 18.80 -12.27
CA LEU A 830 -9.85 17.83 -13.18
C LEU A 830 -8.53 17.29 -12.61
N GLU A 831 -7.67 18.12 -12.03
CA GLU A 831 -6.41 17.71 -11.42
C GLU A 831 -6.62 16.81 -10.19
N ARG A 832 -7.57 17.17 -9.33
CA ARG A 832 -7.94 16.33 -8.17
C ARG A 832 -8.56 15.00 -8.61
N ALA A 833 -9.37 15.01 -9.66
CA ALA A 833 -9.89 13.80 -10.26
C ALA A 833 -8.75 12.95 -10.85
N ALA A 834 -7.77 13.56 -11.53
CA ALA A 834 -6.65 12.87 -12.14
C ALA A 834 -5.75 12.21 -11.10
N ALA A 835 -5.59 12.81 -9.92
CA ALA A 835 -4.90 12.19 -8.79
C ALA A 835 -5.59 10.92 -8.26
N ARG A 836 -6.91 10.76 -8.47
CA ARG A 836 -7.71 9.62 -8.01
C ARG A 836 -7.99 8.57 -9.08
N LEU A 837 -8.17 9.00 -10.33
CA LEU A 837 -8.64 8.17 -11.45
C LEU A 837 -7.55 7.95 -12.51
N GLY A 838 -6.47 8.73 -12.47
CA GLY A 838 -5.47 8.80 -13.52
C GLY A 838 -5.79 9.91 -14.55
N PRO A 839 -4.77 10.61 -15.07
CA PRO A 839 -4.96 11.76 -15.96
C PRO A 839 -5.64 11.38 -17.28
N GLU A 840 -5.30 10.21 -17.83
CA GLU A 840 -5.86 9.76 -19.11
C GLU A 840 -7.34 9.38 -18.99
N ALA A 841 -7.73 8.69 -17.91
CA ALA A 841 -9.13 8.37 -17.64
C ALA A 841 -9.97 9.64 -17.49
N VAL A 842 -9.47 10.63 -16.76
CA VAL A 842 -10.14 11.92 -16.59
C VAL A 842 -10.26 12.68 -17.90
N ARG A 843 -9.19 12.73 -18.71
CA ARG A 843 -9.21 13.40 -20.02
C ARG A 843 -10.28 12.80 -20.94
N ARG A 844 -10.30 11.46 -21.05
CA ARG A 844 -11.32 10.74 -21.85
C ARG A 844 -12.72 10.99 -21.33
N ARG A 845 -12.93 10.89 -20.01
CA ARG A 845 -14.26 11.08 -19.41
C ARG A 845 -14.74 12.52 -19.51
N ALA A 846 -13.88 13.52 -19.28
CA ALA A 846 -14.21 14.93 -19.42
C ALA A 846 -14.57 15.30 -20.86
N ALA A 847 -13.85 14.76 -21.85
CA ALA A 847 -14.19 14.91 -23.26
C ALA A 847 -15.57 14.29 -23.58
N ALA A 848 -15.83 13.07 -23.10
CA ALA A 848 -17.10 12.41 -23.28
C ALA A 848 -18.27 13.19 -22.65
N LEU A 849 -18.05 13.87 -21.51
CA LEU A 849 -19.05 14.72 -20.84
C LEU A 849 -19.23 16.10 -21.49
N GLY A 850 -18.51 16.42 -22.57
CA GLY A 850 -18.59 17.72 -23.24
C GLY A 850 -17.98 18.88 -22.43
N LEU A 851 -17.10 18.58 -21.47
CA LEU A 851 -16.40 19.59 -20.67
C LEU A 851 -15.29 20.25 -21.51
N PRO A 852 -15.12 21.59 -21.42
CA PRO A 852 -14.09 22.27 -22.17
C PRO A 852 -12.73 21.91 -21.56
N LEU A 853 -11.92 21.18 -22.32
CA LEU A 853 -10.53 20.90 -21.95
C LEU A 853 -9.69 22.03 -22.55
N THR A 854 -9.11 22.88 -21.71
CA THR A 854 -8.03 23.75 -22.17
C THR A 854 -6.88 22.88 -22.65
N PRO A 855 -6.32 23.09 -23.85
CA PRO A 855 -5.12 22.39 -24.26
C PRO A 855 -4.06 22.65 -23.19
N SER A 856 -3.60 21.57 -22.56
CA SER A 856 -2.48 21.63 -21.63
C SER A 856 -1.33 22.36 -22.36
N PRO A 857 -0.76 23.45 -21.82
CA PRO A 857 0.45 24.01 -22.38
C PRO A 857 1.48 22.88 -22.38
N ALA A 858 2.00 22.59 -23.57
CA ALA A 858 2.84 21.44 -23.92
C ALA A 858 3.49 20.72 -22.72
N ALA A 859 3.11 19.45 -22.53
CA ALA A 859 3.85 18.45 -21.76
C ALA A 859 4.83 19.03 -20.71
N ALA A 860 4.31 19.36 -19.52
CA ALA A 860 5.18 19.42 -18.35
C ALA A 860 5.95 18.08 -18.32
N PRO A 861 7.29 18.07 -18.38
CA PRO A 861 8.04 16.83 -18.40
C PRO A 861 7.68 16.02 -17.16
N ALA A 862 7.65 14.70 -17.29
CA ALA A 862 7.39 13.72 -16.24
C ALA A 862 8.40 13.74 -15.06
N HIS A 863 9.13 14.85 -14.88
CA HIS A 863 10.12 15.10 -13.85
C HIS A 863 9.63 16.06 -12.75
N ALA A 864 8.41 16.58 -12.85
CA ALA A 864 7.77 17.34 -11.77
C ALA A 864 7.14 16.40 -10.71
N ARG A 865 7.95 15.56 -10.08
CA ARG A 865 7.62 14.88 -8.82
C ARG A 865 8.64 15.28 -7.76
N ASN A 866 8.13 15.85 -6.68
CA ASN A 866 8.74 16.08 -5.36
C ASN A 866 10.11 16.81 -5.30
N ASP A 867 10.15 17.84 -4.45
CA ASP A 867 11.34 18.41 -3.79
C ASP A 867 12.37 19.19 -4.63
N ARG A 868 11.98 20.30 -5.29
CA ARG A 868 12.94 21.36 -5.66
C ARG A 868 12.42 22.80 -5.42
N PRO A 869 13.29 23.75 -5.01
CA PRO A 869 12.94 25.15 -4.78
C PRO A 869 12.47 25.91 -6.04
N ASP A 870 12.69 25.36 -7.24
CA ASP A 870 12.36 26.01 -8.51
C ASP A 870 10.84 26.09 -8.78
N VAL A 871 10.05 25.17 -8.22
CA VAL A 871 8.57 25.18 -8.36
C VAL A 871 7.93 26.29 -7.53
N LEU A 872 8.59 26.72 -6.44
CA LEU A 872 8.14 27.82 -5.58
C LEU A 872 8.16 29.17 -6.32
N LEU A 873 9.01 29.33 -7.33
CA LEU A 873 9.10 30.55 -8.14
C LEU A 873 7.89 30.77 -9.05
N LEU A 874 7.14 29.70 -9.34
CA LEU A 874 5.99 29.71 -10.25
C LEU A 874 4.66 29.96 -9.53
N ARG A 875 4.66 30.13 -8.21
CA ARG A 875 3.47 30.36 -7.37
C ARG A 875 3.61 31.60 -6.50
N ASP A 876 2.49 32.22 -6.12
CA ASP A 876 2.47 33.21 -5.04
C ASP A 876 2.89 32.54 -3.70
N LEU A 877 3.88 33.14 -3.02
CA LEU A 877 4.52 32.56 -1.84
C LEU A 877 3.92 33.02 -0.50
N ARG A 878 3.05 34.05 -0.51
CA ARG A 878 2.50 34.65 0.72
C ARG A 878 1.01 34.43 0.93
N ASP A 879 0.29 33.91 -0.06
CA ASP A 879 -1.09 33.43 0.09
C ASP A 879 -1.26 31.99 -0.45
N PRO A 880 -1.14 30.95 0.40
CA PRO A 880 -1.30 29.56 0.00
C PRO A 880 -2.77 29.12 -0.19
N GLY A 881 -3.71 30.07 -0.38
CA GLY A 881 -5.11 29.80 -0.67
C GLY A 881 -5.33 28.89 -1.90
N PRO A 882 -6.44 28.13 -1.97
CA PRO A 882 -6.63 27.01 -2.89
C PRO A 882 -7.00 27.39 -4.34
N ASP A 883 -6.81 28.64 -4.76
CA ASP A 883 -7.15 29.10 -6.12
C ASP A 883 -5.96 28.92 -7.09
N LEU A 884 -6.15 28.19 -8.18
CA LEU A 884 -5.15 27.96 -9.25
C LEU A 884 -4.78 29.20 -10.08
N ARG A 885 -5.25 30.40 -9.75
CA ARG A 885 -4.94 31.65 -10.48
C ARG A 885 -3.53 32.21 -10.19
N GLN A 886 -2.69 31.44 -9.50
CA GLN A 886 -1.40 31.85 -8.95
C GLN A 886 -0.19 31.40 -9.78
N TRP A 887 -0.43 30.73 -10.91
CA TRP A 887 0.63 30.36 -11.85
C TRP A 887 0.88 31.51 -12.82
N LEU A 888 2.17 31.76 -13.10
CA LEU A 888 2.56 32.73 -14.11
C LEU A 888 2.03 32.27 -15.49
N ASP A 889 1.36 33.18 -16.20
CA ASP A 889 0.99 32.97 -17.59
C ASP A 889 2.26 33.07 -18.46
N PRO A 890 2.61 32.04 -19.25
CA PRO A 890 3.79 32.08 -20.11
C PRO A 890 3.69 33.11 -21.25
N GLU A 891 2.48 33.53 -21.63
CA GLU A 891 2.26 34.51 -22.71
C GLU A 891 2.34 35.97 -22.23
N GLU A 892 2.34 36.21 -20.91
CA GLU A 892 2.44 37.55 -20.33
C GLU A 892 3.81 37.80 -19.65
N PRO A 893 4.32 39.06 -19.67
CA PRO A 893 5.53 39.41 -18.93
C PRO A 893 5.32 39.22 -17.41
N VAL A 894 6.32 38.64 -16.73
CA VAL A 894 6.25 38.40 -15.28
C VAL A 894 6.11 39.74 -14.54
N PRO A 895 5.06 39.92 -13.72
CA PRO A 895 4.86 41.19 -13.01
C PRO A 895 6.03 41.52 -12.08
N PRO A 896 6.48 42.79 -12.02
CA PRO A 896 7.58 43.19 -11.14
C PRO A 896 7.34 42.88 -9.65
N GLY A 897 6.08 42.93 -9.21
CA GLY A 897 5.69 42.55 -7.86
C GLY A 897 5.92 41.05 -7.55
N HIS A 898 5.71 40.16 -8.53
CA HIS A 898 5.98 38.73 -8.38
C HIS A 898 7.48 38.44 -8.25
N LEU A 899 8.29 39.10 -9.09
CA LEU A 899 9.74 39.00 -9.01
C LEU A 899 10.26 39.50 -7.65
N ALA A 900 9.70 40.61 -7.15
CA ALA A 900 10.05 41.15 -5.85
C ALA A 900 9.61 40.22 -4.70
N GLN A 901 8.43 39.62 -4.79
CA GLN A 901 7.94 38.68 -3.79
C GLN A 901 8.82 37.43 -3.71
N ALA A 902 9.19 36.87 -4.86
CA ALA A 902 10.12 35.75 -4.93
C ALA A 902 11.49 36.09 -4.32
N ALA A 903 12.00 37.31 -4.57
CA ALA A 903 13.25 37.80 -4.01
C ALA A 903 13.20 37.89 -2.48
N CYS A 904 12.14 38.49 -1.93
CA CYS A 904 11.94 38.59 -0.49
C CYS A 904 11.73 37.23 0.19
N ALA A 905 10.99 36.31 -0.44
CA ALA A 905 10.65 35.02 0.15
C ALA A 905 11.81 34.03 0.14
N LEU A 906 12.65 34.06 -0.91
CA LEU A 906 13.77 33.13 -1.08
C LEU A 906 15.11 33.70 -0.63
N GLY A 907 15.20 35.01 -0.40
CA GLY A 907 16.46 35.69 -0.07
C GLY A 907 17.45 35.72 -1.23
N ILE A 908 16.97 35.60 -2.47
CA ILE A 908 17.77 35.58 -3.70
C ILE A 908 17.63 36.95 -4.41
N PRO A 909 18.72 37.57 -4.89
CA PRO A 909 18.64 38.83 -5.62
C PRO A 909 17.76 38.76 -6.88
N LEU A 910 17.03 39.85 -7.16
CA LEU A 910 16.12 39.98 -8.31
C LEU A 910 16.71 39.57 -9.68
N PRO A 911 17.97 39.92 -10.03
CA PRO A 911 18.57 39.53 -11.31
C PRO A 911 18.70 38.01 -11.48
N GLU A 912 18.95 37.29 -10.39
CA GLU A 912 19.14 35.84 -10.40
C GLU A 912 17.78 35.12 -10.55
N ILE A 913 16.76 35.59 -9.84
CA ILE A 913 15.37 35.10 -10.00
C ILE A 913 14.88 35.33 -11.43
N ALA A 914 15.10 36.51 -11.99
CA ALA A 914 14.72 36.81 -13.37
C ALA A 914 15.49 35.92 -14.37
N ALA A 915 16.76 35.60 -14.12
CA ALA A 915 17.53 34.68 -14.96
C ALA A 915 16.98 33.24 -14.90
N VAL A 916 16.59 32.77 -13.72
CA VAL A 916 15.97 31.45 -13.54
C VAL A 916 14.64 31.37 -14.31
N LEU A 917 13.75 32.35 -14.15
CA LEU A 917 12.46 32.37 -14.85
C LEU A 917 12.61 32.45 -16.38
N ARG A 918 13.59 33.21 -16.90
CA ARG A 918 13.90 33.21 -18.35
C ARG A 918 14.36 31.86 -18.87
N ARG A 919 15.11 31.07 -18.08
CA ARG A 919 15.49 29.71 -18.47
C ARG A 919 14.29 28.78 -18.63
N TYR A 920 13.20 29.08 -17.92
CA TYR A 920 11.92 28.38 -18.04
C TYR A 920 11.01 28.95 -19.14
N GLY A 921 11.48 29.92 -19.93
CA GLY A 921 10.75 30.49 -21.06
C GLY A 921 9.90 31.73 -20.74
N PHE A 922 9.89 32.22 -19.50
CA PHE A 922 9.11 33.40 -19.12
C PHE A 922 9.82 34.72 -19.45
N GLU A 923 9.06 35.73 -19.85
CA GLU A 923 9.57 37.09 -20.02
C GLU A 923 9.66 37.82 -18.67
N ALA A 924 10.74 37.59 -17.91
CA ALA A 924 11.00 38.27 -16.65
C ALA A 924 11.96 39.47 -16.82
N ARG A 925 11.53 40.70 -16.51
CA ARG A 925 12.39 41.90 -16.50
C ARG A 925 12.36 42.55 -15.10
N PRO A 926 13.48 42.62 -14.36
CA PRO A 926 13.49 43.13 -12.99
C PRO A 926 13.14 44.63 -12.86
N GLY A 927 13.13 45.39 -13.96
CA GLY A 927 12.80 46.83 -13.94
C GLY A 927 13.79 47.65 -13.10
N PRO A 928 13.45 48.90 -12.73
CA PRO A 928 14.27 49.76 -11.86
C PRO A 928 14.05 49.46 -10.36
N LEU A 929 13.70 48.23 -10.01
CA LEU A 929 13.53 47.79 -8.62
C LEU A 929 14.91 47.58 -7.94
N PRO A 930 15.01 47.79 -6.62
CA PRO A 930 16.25 47.48 -5.88
C PRO A 930 16.52 45.97 -5.90
N ASP A 931 17.77 45.54 -6.08
CA ASP A 931 18.16 44.12 -6.19
C ASP A 931 17.63 43.23 -5.06
N VAL A 932 17.47 43.81 -3.87
CA VAL A 932 16.82 43.18 -2.71
C VAL A 932 15.66 44.09 -2.28
N PRO A 933 14.43 43.80 -2.72
CA PRO A 933 13.23 44.54 -2.30
C PRO A 933 12.94 44.34 -0.82
N ASP A 934 12.31 45.32 -0.20
CA ASP A 934 11.82 45.24 1.18
C ASP A 934 10.28 45.08 1.22
N GLU A 935 9.74 44.88 2.42
CA GLU A 935 8.29 44.78 2.65
C GLU A 935 7.52 46.01 2.17
N ALA A 936 8.15 47.19 2.26
CA ALA A 936 7.55 48.43 1.79
C ALA A 936 7.41 48.42 0.27
N ALA A 937 8.42 47.93 -0.47
CA ALA A 937 8.34 47.75 -1.92
C ALA A 937 7.23 46.76 -2.31
N LEU A 938 7.11 45.61 -1.62
CA LEU A 938 6.03 44.65 -1.89
C LEU A 938 4.64 45.26 -1.66
N THR A 939 4.49 46.01 -0.57
CA THR A 939 3.25 46.71 -0.25
C THR A 939 2.88 47.74 -1.31
N LEU A 940 3.86 48.44 -1.90
CA LEU A 940 3.65 49.41 -2.97
C LEU A 940 3.30 48.76 -4.32
N LEU A 941 3.84 47.57 -4.61
CA LEU A 941 3.64 46.89 -5.90
C LEU A 941 2.36 46.04 -5.95
N SER A 942 1.78 45.73 -4.80
CA SER A 942 0.52 44.99 -4.68
C SER A 942 -0.67 45.93 -4.93
N ALA A 943 -1.57 45.58 -5.83
CA ALA A 943 -2.75 46.39 -6.16
C ALA A 943 -3.65 46.65 -4.93
N ASP A 944 -3.74 45.68 -4.01
CA ASP A 944 -4.50 45.82 -2.75
C ASP A 944 -3.65 46.38 -1.59
N ALA A 945 -2.41 46.77 -1.88
CA ALA A 945 -1.40 47.23 -0.95
C ALA A 945 -1.20 46.26 0.24
N ASN A 946 -1.24 44.95 0.02
CA ASN A 946 -1.10 43.93 1.08
C ASN A 946 0.18 43.09 0.94
N GLY A 947 1.03 43.40 -0.05
CA GLY A 947 2.27 42.65 -0.31
C GLY A 947 2.06 41.31 -1.03
N CYS A 948 0.84 41.05 -1.51
CA CYS A 948 0.46 39.84 -2.25
C CYS A 948 -0.16 40.21 -3.61
N TRP A 949 -0.32 39.20 -4.48
CA TRP A 949 -1.11 39.33 -5.70
C TRP A 949 -2.54 39.83 -5.39
N PRO A 950 -3.19 40.62 -6.29
CA PRO A 950 -2.76 41.04 -7.63
C PRO A 950 -1.70 42.14 -7.63
N TRP A 951 -0.82 42.12 -8.63
CA TRP A 951 0.26 43.10 -8.80
C TRP A 951 -0.16 44.27 -9.67
N LEU A 952 0.36 45.47 -9.39
CA LEU A 952 0.19 46.63 -10.27
C LEU A 952 0.91 46.40 -11.60
N SER A 953 0.28 46.87 -12.70
CA SER A 953 0.89 46.89 -14.02
C SER A 953 1.62 48.22 -14.26
N PRO A 954 2.89 48.22 -14.70
CA PRO A 954 3.60 49.44 -15.10
C PRO A 954 3.01 50.11 -16.35
N ALA A 955 2.18 49.41 -17.12
CA ALA A 955 1.57 49.92 -18.34
C ALA A 955 0.44 50.92 -18.08
N GLU A 956 -0.20 50.84 -16.90
CA GLU A 956 -1.34 51.66 -16.51
C GLU A 956 -0.95 52.68 -15.44
N PRO A 957 -1.59 53.87 -15.41
CA PRO A 957 -1.44 54.79 -14.29
C PRO A 957 -1.93 54.17 -12.98
N VAL A 958 -1.16 54.37 -11.90
CA VAL A 958 -1.53 53.87 -10.56
C VAL A 958 -2.79 54.60 -10.07
N PRO A 959 -3.83 53.90 -9.59
CA PRO A 959 -5.03 54.54 -9.08
C PRO A 959 -4.74 55.45 -7.87
N ALA A 960 -5.34 56.64 -7.85
CA ALA A 960 -5.18 57.59 -6.73
C ALA A 960 -5.60 56.98 -5.37
N GLY A 961 -6.62 56.11 -5.35
CA GLY A 961 -7.04 55.39 -4.15
C GLY A 961 -6.01 54.38 -3.64
N HIS A 962 -5.22 53.77 -4.53
CA HIS A 962 -4.10 52.91 -4.15
C HIS A 962 -2.99 53.73 -3.46
N VAL A 963 -2.61 54.88 -4.02
CA VAL A 963 -1.58 55.77 -3.46
C VAL A 963 -1.90 56.18 -2.02
N LEU A 964 -3.14 56.62 -1.76
CA LEU A 964 -3.56 57.00 -0.40
C LEU A 964 -3.63 55.80 0.55
N SER A 965 -4.05 54.63 0.06
CA SER A 965 -4.11 53.41 0.86
C SER A 965 -2.72 52.90 1.24
N ALA A 966 -1.77 52.93 0.31
CA ALA A 966 -0.38 52.58 0.56
C ALA A 966 0.29 53.60 1.51
N ALA A 967 0.03 54.89 1.34
CA ALA A 967 0.52 55.95 2.24
C ALA A 967 0.09 55.72 3.69
N ARG A 968 -1.19 55.39 3.91
CA ARG A 968 -1.71 55.05 5.25
C ARG A 968 -1.07 53.79 5.82
N LYS A 969 -0.96 52.71 5.03
CA LYS A 969 -0.42 51.42 5.49
C LYS A 969 1.07 51.49 5.82
N LEU A 970 1.83 52.28 5.06
CA LEU A 970 3.28 52.45 5.23
C LEU A 970 3.65 53.64 6.13
N HIS A 971 2.66 54.39 6.63
CA HIS A 971 2.86 55.61 7.42
C HIS A 971 3.74 56.66 6.72
N LEU A 972 3.55 56.82 5.41
CA LEU A 972 4.29 57.77 4.55
C LEU A 972 3.37 58.91 4.08
N ALA A 973 3.93 60.04 3.69
CA ALA A 973 3.16 61.06 3.00
C ALA A 973 2.80 60.58 1.58
N PRO A 974 1.63 60.94 1.02
CA PRO A 974 1.26 60.56 -0.35
C PRO A 974 2.30 60.95 -1.41
N GLY A 975 2.99 62.08 -1.22
CA GLY A 975 4.11 62.50 -2.08
C GLY A 975 5.28 61.52 -2.08
N ASP A 976 5.66 60.99 -0.91
CA ASP A 976 6.76 60.01 -0.78
C ASP A 976 6.40 58.68 -1.45
N VAL A 977 5.13 58.29 -1.39
CA VAL A 977 4.61 57.08 -2.07
C VAL A 977 4.69 57.24 -3.58
N LEU A 978 4.28 58.41 -4.11
CA LEU A 978 4.38 58.72 -5.54
C LEU A 978 5.84 58.71 -6.01
N GLU A 979 6.75 59.33 -5.27
CA GLU A 979 8.17 59.35 -5.59
C GLU A 979 8.76 57.93 -5.68
N ARG A 980 8.41 57.06 -4.73
CA ARG A 980 8.85 55.65 -4.72
C ARG A 980 8.27 54.85 -5.88
N LEU A 981 6.99 55.01 -6.19
CA LEU A 981 6.35 54.33 -7.33
C LEU A 981 6.95 54.78 -8.67
N ILE A 982 7.22 56.09 -8.84
CA ILE A 982 7.91 56.64 -10.01
C ILE A 982 9.32 56.03 -10.14
N ARG A 983 10.06 55.95 -9.03
CA ARG A 983 11.39 55.31 -9.01
C ARG A 983 11.33 53.82 -9.39
N TYR A 984 10.26 53.12 -9.04
CA TYR A 984 10.03 51.72 -9.44
C TYR A 984 9.47 51.57 -10.87
N GLY A 985 9.32 52.66 -11.62
CA GLY A 985 8.93 52.65 -13.03
C GLY A 985 7.41 52.70 -13.27
N PHE A 986 6.62 53.02 -12.25
CA PHE A 986 5.16 53.15 -12.37
C PHE A 986 4.75 54.60 -12.68
N ARG A 987 3.66 54.74 -13.45
CA ARG A 987 3.12 56.06 -13.80
C ARG A 987 2.19 56.55 -12.69
N PRO A 988 2.40 57.76 -12.15
CA PRO A 988 1.52 58.31 -11.12
C PRO A 988 0.14 58.68 -11.70
N PRO A 989 -0.90 58.78 -10.87
CA PRO A 989 -2.17 59.38 -11.28
C PRO A 989 -1.98 60.86 -11.65
N ASP A 990 -2.61 61.29 -12.75
CA ASP A 990 -2.60 62.68 -13.22
C ASP A 990 -4.03 63.06 -13.67
N PRO A 991 -4.72 64.02 -13.02
CA PRO A 991 -4.26 64.90 -11.95
C PRO A 991 -4.27 64.24 -10.54
N PHE A 992 -3.33 64.64 -9.69
CA PHE A 992 -3.32 64.30 -8.25
C PHE A 992 -3.19 65.58 -7.40
N PRO A 993 -4.22 65.97 -6.61
CA PRO A 993 -4.21 67.18 -5.79
C PRO A 993 -3.05 67.23 -4.80
N ALA A 994 -2.39 68.39 -4.67
CA ALA A 994 -1.30 68.59 -3.70
C ALA A 994 -1.76 68.51 -2.23
N ASP A 995 -3.05 68.73 -1.97
CA ASP A 995 -3.69 68.63 -0.66
C ASP A 995 -4.31 67.23 -0.40
N ALA A 996 -3.99 66.24 -1.23
CA ALA A 996 -4.50 64.87 -1.08
C ALA A 996 -4.13 64.27 0.29
N CYS A 997 -5.13 63.72 1.00
CA CYS A 997 -4.95 63.16 2.33
C CYS A 997 -5.80 61.89 2.55
N ASP A 998 -5.58 61.17 3.66
CA ASP A 998 -6.31 59.92 3.97
C ASP A 998 -7.84 60.11 4.03
N ALA A 999 -8.33 61.33 4.28
CA ALA A 999 -9.77 61.64 4.28
C ALA A 999 -10.42 61.49 2.89
N ASP A 1000 -9.65 61.51 1.80
CA ASP A 1000 -10.17 61.32 0.43
C ASP A 1000 -10.20 59.83 0.03
N ARG A 1001 -9.51 58.96 0.77
CA ARG A 1001 -9.41 57.51 0.49
C ARG A 1001 -10.77 56.80 0.36
N PRO A 1002 -11.81 57.08 1.18
CA PRO A 1002 -13.11 56.44 1.03
C PRO A 1002 -13.86 56.83 -0.26
N LEU A 1003 -13.49 57.94 -0.89
CA LEU A 1003 -14.13 58.45 -2.11
C LEU A 1003 -13.59 57.75 -3.37
N LEU A 1004 -12.32 57.34 -3.35
CA LEU A 1004 -11.60 56.89 -4.52
C LEU A 1004 -11.65 55.35 -4.69
N PRO A 1005 -11.75 54.85 -5.92
CA PRO A 1005 -11.69 53.42 -6.18
C PRO A 1005 -10.27 52.91 -5.89
N TRP A 1006 -10.19 51.71 -5.30
CA TRP A 1006 -8.91 51.09 -4.92
C TRP A 1006 -8.15 50.54 -6.12
N ARG A 1007 -8.87 50.24 -7.21
CA ARG A 1007 -8.36 49.75 -8.50
C ARG A 1007 -8.90 50.64 -9.63
N ALA A 1008 -8.46 50.45 -10.87
CA ALA A 1008 -9.01 51.10 -12.06
C ALA A 1008 -10.44 50.60 -12.37
N GLN A 1009 -11.38 50.91 -11.49
CA GLN A 1009 -12.80 50.57 -11.60
C GLN A 1009 -13.63 51.85 -11.62
N PRO A 1010 -14.78 51.85 -12.31
CA PRO A 1010 -15.71 52.97 -12.26
C PRO A 1010 -16.20 53.23 -10.83
N VAL A 1011 -16.53 54.49 -10.55
CA VAL A 1011 -17.08 54.90 -9.25
C VAL A 1011 -18.58 54.59 -9.25
N THR A 1012 -19.00 53.60 -8.47
CA THR A 1012 -20.42 53.21 -8.35
C THR A 1012 -21.21 54.13 -7.43
N TYR A 1013 -22.54 54.12 -7.53
CA TYR A 1013 -23.42 54.82 -6.57
C TYR A 1013 -23.13 54.41 -5.12
N GLU A 1014 -23.00 53.11 -4.82
CA GLU A 1014 -22.63 52.61 -3.49
C GLU A 1014 -21.40 53.31 -2.93
N ARG A 1015 -20.36 53.49 -3.75
CA ARG A 1015 -19.12 54.16 -3.33
C ARG A 1015 -19.31 55.66 -3.12
N LEU A 1016 -20.10 56.34 -3.96
CA LEU A 1016 -20.41 57.77 -3.80
C LEU A 1016 -21.08 58.04 -2.45
N PHE A 1017 -22.12 57.27 -2.12
CA PHE A 1017 -22.88 57.45 -0.88
C PHE A 1017 -22.11 56.94 0.34
N HIS A 1018 -21.37 55.84 0.23
CA HIS A 1018 -20.47 55.38 1.28
C HIS A 1018 -19.38 56.42 1.58
N GLY A 1019 -18.82 57.05 0.54
CA GLY A 1019 -17.86 58.13 0.65
C GLY A 1019 -18.43 59.36 1.36
N ALA A 1020 -19.63 59.81 0.98
CA ALA A 1020 -20.33 60.90 1.65
C ALA A 1020 -20.57 60.60 3.15
N ARG A 1021 -21.05 59.38 3.44
CA ARG A 1021 -21.34 58.93 4.81
C ARG A 1021 -20.09 58.87 5.69
N THR A 1022 -19.01 58.30 5.18
CA THR A 1022 -17.77 58.08 5.94
C THR A 1022 -16.95 59.35 6.15
N THR A 1023 -17.04 60.29 5.22
CA THR A 1023 -16.29 61.57 5.30
C THR A 1023 -17.11 62.71 5.91
N GLY A 1024 -18.42 62.53 6.10
CA GLY A 1024 -19.35 63.57 6.56
C GLY A 1024 -19.57 64.69 5.55
N ARG A 1025 -19.09 64.52 4.30
CA ARG A 1025 -19.21 65.49 3.22
C ARG A 1025 -20.56 65.38 2.54
N SER A 1026 -21.06 66.51 2.04
CA SER A 1026 -22.23 66.50 1.15
C SER A 1026 -21.89 65.81 -0.18
N LEU A 1027 -22.90 65.28 -0.87
CA LEU A 1027 -22.69 64.63 -2.16
C LEU A 1027 -22.08 65.60 -3.22
N GLU A 1028 -22.34 66.90 -3.09
CA GLU A 1028 -21.75 67.94 -3.94
C GLU A 1028 -20.24 68.11 -3.68
N GLU A 1029 -19.84 68.07 -2.41
CA GLU A 1029 -18.43 68.11 -2.00
C GLU A 1029 -17.69 66.83 -2.43
N VAL A 1030 -18.35 65.67 -2.37
CA VAL A 1030 -17.80 64.39 -2.87
C VAL A 1030 -17.57 64.45 -4.38
N LEU A 1031 -18.57 64.89 -5.16
CA LEU A 1031 -18.44 65.04 -6.62
C LEU A 1031 -17.35 66.05 -6.99
N THR A 1032 -17.25 67.16 -6.25
CA THR A 1032 -16.20 68.17 -6.44
C THR A 1032 -14.82 67.59 -6.14
N ARG A 1033 -14.68 66.80 -5.06
CA ARG A 1033 -13.41 66.16 -4.74
C ARG A 1033 -13.01 65.11 -5.78
N LEU A 1034 -13.94 64.30 -6.26
CA LEU A 1034 -13.67 63.32 -7.33
C LEU A 1034 -13.17 63.98 -8.62
N ARG A 1035 -13.75 65.13 -9.01
CA ARG A 1035 -13.27 65.92 -10.16
C ARG A 1035 -11.83 66.43 -9.97
N ALA A 1036 -11.43 66.75 -8.75
CA ALA A 1036 -10.05 67.18 -8.46
C ALA A 1036 -9.01 66.05 -8.72
N TYR A 1037 -9.44 64.78 -8.66
CA TYR A 1037 -8.65 63.61 -9.06
C TYR A 1037 -8.89 63.18 -10.53
N GLY A 1038 -9.57 64.02 -11.33
CA GLY A 1038 -9.86 63.73 -12.75
C GLY A 1038 -11.01 62.75 -12.99
N ILE A 1039 -11.81 62.42 -11.98
CA ILE A 1039 -12.93 61.48 -12.09
C ILE A 1039 -14.23 62.27 -12.28
N GLU A 1040 -14.78 62.23 -13.49
CA GLU A 1040 -16.08 62.82 -13.79
C GLU A 1040 -17.21 61.80 -13.58
N VAL A 1041 -18.21 62.19 -12.77
CA VAL A 1041 -19.40 61.40 -12.50
C VAL A 1041 -20.61 62.11 -13.11
N PRO A 1042 -21.37 61.48 -14.03
CA PRO A 1042 -22.50 62.10 -14.73
C PRO A 1042 -23.78 62.19 -13.86
N LEU A 1043 -23.67 62.62 -12.60
CA LEU A 1043 -24.78 62.80 -11.68
C LEU A 1043 -25.10 64.29 -11.47
N ARG A 1044 -26.35 64.70 -11.74
CA ARG A 1044 -26.85 66.06 -11.53
C ARG A 1044 -27.69 66.10 -10.26
N LEU A 1045 -27.26 66.88 -9.27
CA LEU A 1045 -28.01 67.05 -8.04
C LEU A 1045 -29.17 68.05 -8.28
N PRO A 1046 -30.41 67.72 -7.88
CA PRO A 1046 -31.56 68.60 -8.08
C PRO A 1046 -31.47 69.86 -7.19
N HIS A 1047 -31.93 71.00 -7.72
CA HIS A 1047 -32.08 72.24 -6.96
C HIS A 1047 -33.33 73.02 -7.42
N PRO A 1048 -34.29 73.34 -6.53
CA PRO A 1048 -34.38 72.95 -5.11
C PRO A 1048 -34.72 71.44 -4.95
N ARG A 1049 -34.36 70.87 -3.80
CA ARG A 1049 -34.65 69.46 -3.45
C ARG A 1049 -36.09 69.30 -2.96
N THR A 1050 -36.72 68.19 -3.35
CA THR A 1050 -38.00 67.71 -2.81
C THR A 1050 -37.79 66.67 -1.70
N ALA A 1051 -38.82 66.35 -0.91
CA ALA A 1051 -38.74 65.30 0.11
C ALA A 1051 -38.34 63.93 -0.47
N LEU A 1052 -38.79 63.61 -1.69
CA LEU A 1052 -38.38 62.39 -2.40
C LEU A 1052 -36.89 62.42 -2.78
N ASP A 1053 -36.33 63.60 -3.07
CA ASP A 1053 -34.90 63.72 -3.38
C ASP A 1053 -34.03 63.50 -2.16
N ASP A 1054 -34.47 64.00 -1.02
CA ASP A 1054 -33.77 63.83 0.25
C ASP A 1054 -33.78 62.37 0.70
N GLU A 1055 -34.86 61.62 0.42
CA GLU A 1055 -34.92 60.18 0.67
C GLU A 1055 -34.09 59.37 -0.34
N LEU A 1056 -34.21 59.65 -1.64
CA LEU A 1056 -33.47 58.91 -2.69
C LEU A 1056 -31.96 59.16 -2.63
N LEU A 1057 -31.53 60.40 -2.39
CA LEU A 1057 -30.11 60.80 -2.31
C LEU A 1057 -29.58 60.83 -0.87
N SER A 1058 -30.32 60.25 0.09
CA SER A 1058 -29.82 60.05 1.44
C SER A 1058 -28.61 59.10 1.43
N PRO A 1059 -27.57 59.35 2.24
CA PRO A 1059 -26.50 58.40 2.45
C PRO A 1059 -26.99 57.03 2.91
N ASP A 1060 -28.17 56.94 3.53
CA ASP A 1060 -28.83 55.69 3.97
C ASP A 1060 -30.07 55.32 3.12
N GLY A 1061 -30.28 56.03 2.01
CA GLY A 1061 -31.40 55.81 1.08
C GLY A 1061 -31.16 54.64 0.10
N PRO A 1062 -32.14 54.32 -0.74
CA PRO A 1062 -32.09 53.15 -1.64
C PRO A 1062 -30.93 53.21 -2.65
N CYS A 1063 -30.51 54.40 -3.08
CA CYS A 1063 -29.39 54.58 -4.01
C CYS A 1063 -28.04 54.18 -3.40
N ALA A 1064 -27.91 54.18 -2.07
CA ALA A 1064 -26.66 53.90 -1.37
C ALA A 1064 -26.21 52.43 -1.48
N GLY A 1065 -27.11 51.52 -1.86
CA GLY A 1065 -26.80 50.10 -2.07
C GLY A 1065 -26.50 49.71 -3.53
N TRP A 1066 -26.49 50.66 -4.47
CA TRP A 1066 -26.42 50.32 -5.90
C TRP A 1066 -24.97 50.20 -6.41
N ARG A 1067 -24.58 48.97 -6.77
CA ARG A 1067 -23.31 48.64 -7.43
C ARG A 1067 -23.37 48.84 -8.94
N VAL A 1068 -23.76 50.03 -9.37
CA VAL A 1068 -23.89 50.38 -10.80
C VAL A 1068 -23.06 51.63 -11.08
N ASP A 1069 -22.38 51.65 -12.22
CA ASP A 1069 -21.69 52.84 -12.72
C ASP A 1069 -22.75 53.91 -13.08
N PRO A 1070 -22.64 55.15 -12.58
CA PRO A 1070 -23.53 56.25 -12.95
C PRO A 1070 -23.61 56.53 -14.45
N ALA A 1071 -22.64 56.08 -15.25
CA ALA A 1071 -22.69 56.15 -16.71
C ALA A 1071 -23.57 55.05 -17.35
N GLU A 1072 -23.91 53.95 -16.67
CA GLU A 1072 -24.72 52.85 -17.20
C GLU A 1072 -26.23 53.12 -17.13
N VAL A 1073 -27.01 52.35 -17.90
CA VAL A 1073 -28.48 52.37 -17.81
C VAL A 1073 -28.92 51.53 -16.61
N LEU A 1074 -29.60 52.15 -15.66
CA LEU A 1074 -30.13 51.55 -14.45
C LEU A 1074 -31.43 50.76 -14.76
N PRO A 1075 -31.55 49.47 -14.40
CA PRO A 1075 -32.77 48.71 -14.61
C PRO A 1075 -33.97 49.29 -13.84
N PHE A 1076 -35.16 49.30 -14.46
CA PHE A 1076 -36.40 49.70 -13.79
C PHE A 1076 -36.69 48.89 -12.52
N ALA A 1077 -36.22 47.63 -12.46
CA ALA A 1077 -36.22 46.80 -11.24
C ALA A 1077 -35.69 47.53 -10.00
N ARG A 1078 -34.71 48.44 -10.14
CA ARG A 1078 -34.14 49.19 -9.00
C ARG A 1078 -35.12 50.24 -8.47
N ALA A 1079 -35.93 50.87 -9.33
CA ALA A 1079 -37.01 51.76 -8.92
C ALA A 1079 -38.13 50.98 -8.21
N VAL A 1080 -38.44 49.76 -8.68
CA VAL A 1080 -39.41 48.85 -8.03
C VAL A 1080 -38.94 48.45 -6.62
N VAL A 1081 -37.68 48.06 -6.43
CA VAL A 1081 -37.17 47.76 -5.09
C VAL A 1081 -37.13 49.03 -4.21
N ALA A 1082 -36.65 50.16 -4.75
CA ALA A 1082 -36.54 51.41 -4.01
C ALA A 1082 -37.90 51.92 -3.48
N SER A 1083 -39.00 51.67 -4.19
CA SER A 1083 -40.34 52.05 -3.73
C SER A 1083 -40.76 51.42 -2.39
N GLN A 1084 -40.14 50.30 -1.98
CA GLN A 1084 -40.34 49.73 -0.64
C GLN A 1084 -39.80 50.66 0.45
N ASP A 1085 -38.71 51.38 0.15
CA ASP A 1085 -37.98 52.21 1.09
C ASP A 1085 -38.52 53.65 1.13
N VAL A 1086 -38.91 54.22 -0.03
CA VAL A 1086 -39.25 55.66 -0.16
C VAL A 1086 -40.75 55.99 -0.37
N ARG A 1087 -41.65 55.03 -0.14
CA ARG A 1087 -43.13 55.20 -0.18
C ARG A 1087 -43.67 56.01 -1.39
N ALA A 1088 -43.02 55.90 -2.54
CA ALA A 1088 -43.39 56.54 -3.79
C ALA A 1088 -43.60 55.47 -4.88
N ALA A 1089 -44.40 55.76 -5.90
CA ALA A 1089 -44.62 54.81 -6.98
C ALA A 1089 -43.30 54.57 -7.76
N PRO A 1090 -43.00 53.34 -8.23
CA PRO A 1090 -41.81 53.06 -9.04
C PRO A 1090 -41.66 53.99 -10.26
N GLU A 1091 -42.78 54.39 -10.86
CA GLU A 1091 -42.87 55.33 -11.99
C GLU A 1091 -42.37 56.74 -11.59
N ASP A 1092 -42.80 57.23 -10.42
CA ASP A 1092 -42.40 58.55 -9.89
C ASP A 1092 -40.90 58.55 -9.55
N ILE A 1093 -40.40 57.45 -8.98
CA ILE A 1093 -38.98 57.26 -8.67
C ILE A 1093 -38.16 57.24 -9.96
N ALA A 1094 -38.60 56.51 -10.98
CA ALA A 1094 -37.90 56.44 -12.26
C ALA A 1094 -37.84 57.80 -12.97
N ALA A 1095 -38.96 58.52 -13.02
CA ALA A 1095 -39.02 59.89 -13.56
C ALA A 1095 -38.08 60.83 -12.79
N ARG A 1096 -38.01 60.68 -11.47
CA ARG A 1096 -37.14 61.53 -10.65
C ARG A 1096 -35.66 61.23 -10.82
N LEU A 1097 -35.27 59.95 -10.87
CA LEU A 1097 -33.90 59.53 -11.16
C LEU A 1097 -33.43 60.00 -12.55
N ALA A 1098 -34.31 59.96 -13.56
CA ALA A 1098 -34.03 60.52 -14.89
C ALA A 1098 -33.69 62.02 -14.84
N SER A 1099 -34.34 62.79 -13.95
CA SER A 1099 -34.04 64.21 -13.74
C SER A 1099 -32.64 64.47 -13.17
N TYR A 1100 -32.03 63.47 -12.50
CA TYR A 1100 -30.66 63.53 -12.01
C TYR A 1100 -29.62 63.21 -13.10
N GLY A 1101 -30.06 62.94 -14.34
CA GLY A 1101 -29.21 62.46 -15.42
C GLY A 1101 -28.95 60.95 -15.39
N ILE A 1102 -29.64 60.20 -14.52
CA ILE A 1102 -29.53 58.74 -14.42
C ILE A 1102 -30.43 58.11 -15.50
N ARG A 1103 -29.84 57.35 -16.42
CA ARG A 1103 -30.61 56.66 -17.47
C ARG A 1103 -31.28 55.43 -16.86
N ILE A 1104 -32.61 55.29 -17.01
CA ILE A 1104 -33.35 54.10 -16.54
C ILE A 1104 -33.93 53.33 -17.72
N SER A 1105 -34.00 51.99 -17.62
CA SER A 1105 -34.39 51.10 -18.71
C SER A 1105 -35.89 51.09 -19.08
N GLY A 1106 -36.76 51.69 -18.26
CA GLY A 1106 -38.21 51.66 -18.43
C GLY A 1106 -38.94 52.71 -17.60
N GLU A 1107 -40.21 52.95 -17.93
CA GLU A 1107 -41.04 54.02 -17.32
C GLU A 1107 -42.19 53.50 -16.44
N GLY A 1108 -42.43 52.18 -16.39
CA GLY A 1108 -43.51 51.58 -15.61
C GLY A 1108 -43.47 50.04 -15.55
N LEU A 1109 -44.32 49.44 -14.71
CA LEU A 1109 -44.45 47.99 -14.62
C LEU A 1109 -45.03 47.37 -15.92
N PRO A 1110 -44.54 46.19 -16.35
CA PRO A 1110 -45.07 45.51 -17.53
C PRO A 1110 -46.48 44.97 -17.32
N ASP A 1111 -47.23 44.85 -18.42
CA ASP A 1111 -48.59 44.31 -18.43
C ASP A 1111 -48.68 42.93 -17.76
N GLY A 1112 -49.66 42.78 -16.86
CA GLY A 1112 -49.91 41.54 -16.11
C GLY A 1112 -49.01 41.31 -14.89
N LEU A 1113 -48.07 42.21 -14.59
CA LEU A 1113 -47.21 42.15 -13.40
C LEU A 1113 -47.66 43.16 -12.34
N SER A 1114 -48.31 42.69 -11.27
CA SER A 1114 -48.63 43.55 -10.13
C SER A 1114 -47.39 43.86 -9.29
N TYR A 1115 -47.42 44.97 -8.55
CA TYR A 1115 -46.31 45.38 -7.67
C TYR A 1115 -45.86 44.27 -6.69
N GLY A 1116 -46.81 43.57 -6.05
CA GLY A 1116 -46.48 42.45 -5.16
C GLY A 1116 -45.82 41.26 -5.88
N ARG A 1117 -46.24 40.96 -7.12
CA ARG A 1117 -45.60 39.92 -7.94
C ARG A 1117 -44.22 40.35 -8.44
N ALA A 1118 -44.03 41.63 -8.75
CA ALA A 1118 -42.72 42.17 -9.10
C ALA A 1118 -41.73 42.04 -7.94
N LEU A 1119 -42.16 42.33 -6.70
CA LEU A 1119 -41.32 42.13 -5.51
C LEU A 1119 -41.00 40.65 -5.26
N THR A 1120 -41.94 39.74 -5.44
CA THR A 1120 -41.67 38.29 -5.38
C THR A 1120 -40.67 37.86 -6.45
N LEU A 1121 -40.80 38.35 -7.67
CA LEU A 1121 -39.86 38.05 -8.76
C LEU A 1121 -38.43 38.53 -8.44
N LEU A 1122 -38.32 39.70 -7.80
CA LEU A 1122 -37.04 40.33 -7.45
C LEU A 1122 -36.43 39.79 -6.14
N SER A 1123 -37.22 39.20 -5.24
CA SER A 1123 -36.74 38.67 -3.95
C SER A 1123 -35.86 37.43 -4.10
N PHE A 1124 -36.07 36.62 -5.14
CA PHE A 1124 -35.22 35.49 -5.50
C PHE A 1124 -33.85 35.91 -6.07
N TYR A 1125 -33.63 37.22 -6.29
CA TYR A 1125 -32.49 37.75 -7.04
C TYR A 1125 -31.76 38.88 -6.28
N GLY A 1126 -31.72 38.80 -4.94
CA GLY A 1126 -31.29 39.86 -4.01
C GLY A 1126 -29.85 40.42 -4.12
N SER A 1127 -29.07 40.12 -5.17
CA SER A 1127 -27.78 40.76 -5.42
C SER A 1127 -27.38 40.75 -6.91
N TRP A 1128 -28.23 41.29 -7.78
CA TRP A 1128 -27.85 41.50 -9.19
C TRP A 1128 -26.63 42.43 -9.29
N HIS A 1129 -25.56 41.94 -9.91
CA HIS A 1129 -24.41 42.72 -10.37
C HIS A 1129 -24.68 43.15 -11.81
N SER A 1130 -24.39 44.40 -12.17
CA SER A 1130 -24.77 44.90 -13.50
C SER A 1130 -24.10 44.09 -14.62
N GLY A 1131 -24.90 43.62 -15.58
CA GLY A 1131 -24.43 43.05 -16.84
C GLY A 1131 -24.49 41.51 -17.01
N THR A 1132 -24.79 40.71 -15.98
CA THR A 1132 -24.91 39.25 -16.16
C THR A 1132 -26.35 38.82 -16.47
N PRO A 1133 -26.59 38.09 -17.58
CA PRO A 1133 -27.93 37.59 -17.90
C PRO A 1133 -28.39 36.50 -16.92
N VAL A 1134 -29.70 36.45 -16.68
CA VAL A 1134 -30.32 35.37 -15.88
C VAL A 1134 -30.17 34.04 -16.62
N THR A 1135 -29.60 33.04 -15.94
CA THR A 1135 -29.33 31.71 -16.51
C THR A 1135 -30.58 30.84 -16.56
N LEU A 1136 -30.57 29.82 -17.43
CA LEU A 1136 -31.69 28.87 -17.59
C LEU A 1136 -32.10 28.23 -16.26
N GLN A 1137 -31.13 27.85 -15.43
CA GLN A 1137 -31.39 27.26 -14.13
C GLN A 1137 -32.09 28.21 -13.16
N ALA A 1138 -31.76 29.50 -13.16
CA ALA A 1138 -32.42 30.46 -12.27
C ALA A 1138 -33.88 30.70 -12.69
N LEU A 1139 -34.21 30.56 -13.97
CA LEU A 1139 -35.57 30.75 -14.49
C LEU A 1139 -36.52 29.59 -14.15
N LEU A 1140 -36.03 28.35 -14.07
CA LEU A 1140 -36.88 27.16 -13.88
C LEU A 1140 -37.58 27.10 -12.50
N PRO A 1141 -36.95 27.43 -11.36
CA PRO A 1141 -37.66 27.57 -10.09
C PRO A 1141 -38.60 28.77 -10.06
N LEU A 1142 -38.28 29.84 -10.79
CA LEU A 1142 -39.10 31.06 -10.84
C LEU A 1142 -40.45 30.84 -11.53
N THR A 1143 -40.54 29.97 -12.54
CA THR A 1143 -41.82 29.65 -13.18
C THR A 1143 -42.79 28.98 -12.21
N ALA A 1144 -42.28 28.05 -11.38
CA ALA A 1144 -43.06 27.39 -10.34
C ALA A 1144 -43.46 28.36 -9.22
N ALA A 1145 -42.54 29.23 -8.78
CA ALA A 1145 -42.81 30.21 -7.73
C ALA A 1145 -43.80 31.32 -8.16
N MET A 1146 -43.78 31.69 -9.45
CA MET A 1146 -44.61 32.76 -10.01
C MET A 1146 -45.95 32.27 -10.55
N ASP A 1147 -46.17 30.94 -10.59
CA ASP A 1147 -47.31 30.29 -11.27
C ASP A 1147 -47.53 30.87 -12.68
N ALA A 1148 -46.45 30.87 -13.47
CA ALA A 1148 -46.40 31.49 -14.79
C ALA A 1148 -45.54 30.68 -15.76
N SER A 1149 -45.81 30.81 -17.07
CA SER A 1149 -44.99 30.16 -18.09
C SER A 1149 -43.58 30.75 -18.14
N LEU A 1150 -42.60 29.95 -18.58
CA LEU A 1150 -41.22 30.41 -18.75
C LEU A 1150 -41.13 31.65 -19.66
N ALA A 1151 -41.91 31.68 -20.75
CA ALA A 1151 -41.98 32.83 -21.65
C ALA A 1151 -42.47 34.10 -20.94
N GLN A 1152 -43.46 33.97 -20.05
CA GLN A 1152 -44.01 35.10 -19.29
C GLN A 1152 -43.00 35.65 -18.27
N VAL A 1153 -42.28 34.77 -17.57
CA VAL A 1153 -41.22 35.16 -16.62
C VAL A 1153 -40.09 35.90 -17.34
N ILE A 1154 -39.66 35.41 -18.51
CA ILE A 1154 -38.64 36.07 -19.33
C ILE A 1154 -39.11 37.45 -19.78
N ALA A 1155 -40.35 37.57 -20.27
CA ALA A 1155 -40.92 38.84 -20.69
C ALA A 1155 -40.95 39.86 -19.55
N TRP A 1156 -41.33 39.44 -18.34
CA TRP A 1156 -41.32 40.32 -17.16
C TRP A 1156 -39.90 40.75 -16.76
N LEU A 1157 -38.93 39.85 -16.71
CA LEU A 1157 -37.55 40.19 -16.36
C LEU A 1157 -36.93 41.17 -17.37
N THR A 1158 -37.11 40.92 -18.67
CA THR A 1158 -36.62 41.81 -19.74
C THR A 1158 -37.26 43.20 -19.66
N ALA A 1159 -38.57 43.28 -19.42
CA ALA A 1159 -39.26 44.56 -19.28
C ALA A 1159 -38.85 45.35 -18.02
N LEU A 1160 -38.44 44.66 -16.95
CA LEU A 1160 -37.85 45.28 -15.76
C LEU A 1160 -36.38 45.72 -15.95
N GLY A 1161 -35.81 45.54 -17.15
CA GLY A 1161 -34.42 45.87 -17.46
C GLY A 1161 -33.40 44.84 -16.98
N ILE A 1162 -33.84 43.63 -16.61
CA ILE A 1162 -32.95 42.54 -16.22
C ILE A 1162 -32.63 41.72 -17.46
N PRO A 1163 -31.36 41.63 -17.88
CA PRO A 1163 -30.99 40.84 -19.05
C PRO A 1163 -31.27 39.36 -18.82
N VAL A 1164 -31.87 38.68 -19.81
CA VAL A 1164 -32.09 37.23 -19.80
C VAL A 1164 -31.44 36.65 -21.06
N ALA A 1165 -30.77 35.50 -20.92
CA ALA A 1165 -30.14 34.84 -22.06
C ALA A 1165 -31.20 34.33 -23.08
N ASP A 1166 -30.86 34.30 -24.37
CA ASP A 1166 -31.71 33.65 -25.37
C ASP A 1166 -31.77 32.15 -25.07
N ILE A 1167 -32.92 31.67 -24.62
CA ILE A 1167 -33.12 30.28 -24.21
C ILE A 1167 -33.01 29.33 -25.38
N GLY A 1168 -33.45 29.72 -26.58
CA GLY A 1168 -33.34 28.89 -27.78
C GLY A 1168 -31.87 28.70 -28.17
N GLU A 1169 -31.08 29.78 -28.15
CA GLU A 1169 -29.64 29.72 -28.42
C GLU A 1169 -28.87 28.98 -27.31
N THR A 1170 -29.23 29.20 -26.05
CA THR A 1170 -28.67 28.49 -24.88
C THR A 1170 -28.92 26.99 -24.98
N LEU A 1171 -30.15 26.57 -25.29
CA LEU A 1171 -30.50 25.16 -25.48
C LEU A 1171 -29.79 24.55 -26.69
N ARG A 1172 -29.64 25.29 -27.80
CA ARG A 1172 -28.89 24.83 -28.98
C ARG A 1172 -27.43 24.58 -28.63
N GLY A 1173 -26.79 25.53 -27.96
CA GLY A 1173 -25.39 25.43 -27.52
C GLY A 1173 -25.19 24.33 -26.47
N ALA A 1174 -26.15 24.16 -25.56
CA ALA A 1174 -26.15 23.09 -24.57
C ALA A 1174 -26.30 21.71 -25.22
N LEU A 1175 -27.27 21.55 -26.13
CA LEU A 1175 -27.56 20.28 -26.82
C LEU A 1175 -26.37 19.78 -27.63
N ALA A 1176 -25.62 20.68 -28.27
CA ALA A 1176 -24.39 20.34 -29.01
C ALA A 1176 -23.29 19.71 -28.14
N ARG A 1177 -23.39 19.85 -26.81
CA ARG A 1177 -22.42 19.34 -25.82
C ARG A 1177 -23.03 18.29 -24.90
N VAL A 1178 -24.30 17.92 -25.06
CA VAL A 1178 -24.91 16.85 -24.27
C VAL A 1178 -24.21 15.54 -24.63
N PRO A 1179 -23.75 14.76 -23.63
CA PRO A 1179 -23.12 13.48 -23.88
C PRO A 1179 -24.19 12.48 -24.35
N LEU A 1180 -24.15 12.14 -25.64
CA LEU A 1180 -25.05 11.17 -26.26
C LEU A 1180 -24.46 9.75 -26.15
N LEU A 1181 -25.33 8.75 -26.09
CA LEU A 1181 -24.91 7.35 -26.15
C LEU A 1181 -24.70 6.96 -27.62
N ASP A 1182 -23.46 6.84 -28.07
CA ASP A 1182 -23.16 6.47 -29.46
C ASP A 1182 -23.71 5.08 -29.81
N ALA A 1183 -24.37 4.95 -30.97
CA ALA A 1183 -24.91 3.68 -31.47
C ALA A 1183 -23.83 2.63 -31.87
N ALA A 1184 -22.53 2.98 -31.76
CA ALA A 1184 -21.42 2.16 -32.22
C ALA A 1184 -20.38 1.77 -31.13
N GLY A 1185 -20.63 2.07 -29.84
CA GLY A 1185 -19.63 1.93 -28.77
C GLY A 1185 -20.07 1.07 -27.58
N ALA A 1186 -20.58 -0.14 -27.84
CA ALA A 1186 -20.86 -1.12 -26.78
C ALA A 1186 -19.58 -1.84 -26.33
N THR A 1187 -18.64 -1.14 -25.68
CA THR A 1187 -17.57 -1.74 -24.87
C THR A 1187 -17.13 -0.76 -23.79
N LEU A 1188 -17.79 -0.84 -22.64
CA LEU A 1188 -17.22 -0.41 -21.35
C LEU A 1188 -16.28 -1.54 -20.89
N GLU A 1189 -15.00 -1.46 -21.29
CA GLU A 1189 -13.89 -2.24 -20.70
C GLU A 1189 -12.98 -1.33 -19.85
#